data_AF-A0A1F5UIK7-F1
#
_entry.id   AF-A0A1F5UIK7-F1
#
_cell.length_a   1.000
_cell.length_b   1.000
_cell.length_c   1.000
_cell.angle_alpha   90.00
_cell.angle_beta   90.00
_cell.angle_gamma   90.00
#
_symmetry.space_group_name_H-M   'P 1'
#
loop_
_entity.id
_entity.type
_entity.pdbx_description
1 polymer ?
#
loop_
_entity_poly.entity_id
_entity_poly.type
_entity_poly.pdbx_seq_one_letter_code
_entity_poly.pdbx_strand_id
1 'polypeptide(L)'
;MYKKILIVISLLFFQTVNSYAALDDLSREGLSYVEWGTTTSYGNVTPTTTAPRWAQMHWIAGLSVGVTYHYRMVTIENGITTASSDQTFTTASISGAISLADIGGGTINCNQPNKTYVLTGDITGNGTAINITAAGVKLDLDGHTIKFGNNTSSSVYGVQISASNVTICNGKILQMGTGAAYSAAIAAQSGADGVEIFGIRTDVHLDNTLPIKLKTPMDNVSVHHNLLYSTVTEIESRHWPGNDLLRIENITGGKYYIFENILTKGCHRGITFLDGGASATALIYGNDIKHQMDYVNGYAVMGALTNAKIYHNRITTSGRAVHMTAPNMEVYNNWIDTTGNVTKDDMPQGSRPWILRYVELHGIKLEEATSKNNKIYNNFVRIIQHTTDSLGQYVPPTPLNIACYDANAMNEVYNNKFVGLTDYSTTVHNAYGIWSTWASAVFCVDMTAGPAAGSNYAVSLHDNEFISNDFFVGAIYSSPTSTIKFTNNKFVLGPGPTATHTPYYGLGVSLQNDINSNNTMNATESTTPMLSTRIGTGKWNYASQTSAVIYWQITSDSGTTVIIPPGEDPLANVKGFPNPCNINNVFDKKFKITSVPPGSDVEIFNSYGELIRKQNAADFGNSGRVSWDGKNTAGEDVPRGMYMYVVTYGTYKKIGKIGLLR
;
A
#
# COMPACT_ATOMS: atom_id res chain seq x y z
N MET A 1 32.85 -12.42 -16.15
CA MET A 1 31.95 -13.60 -16.12
C MET A 1 30.71 -13.13 -15.38
N TYR A 2 29.55 -13.07 -16.03
CA TYR A 2 28.37 -12.38 -15.50
C TYR A 2 27.19 -13.34 -15.38
N LYS A 3 26.54 -13.36 -14.22
CA LYS A 3 25.70 -14.45 -13.69
C LYS A 3 24.22 -14.06 -13.73
N LYS A 4 23.61 -14.15 -14.90
CA LYS A 4 22.26 -13.59 -15.12
C LYS A 4 21.11 -14.22 -14.33
N ILE A 5 20.36 -13.30 -13.73
CA ILE A 5 18.90 -13.08 -13.71
C ILE A 5 18.09 -13.51 -12.48
N LEU A 6 17.42 -12.47 -11.97
CA LEU A 6 16.26 -12.41 -11.09
C LEU A 6 15.05 -13.11 -11.73
N ILE A 7 14.37 -13.97 -10.98
CA ILE A 7 13.05 -14.44 -11.38
C ILE A 7 12.00 -13.59 -10.67
N VAL A 8 11.49 -12.59 -11.38
CA VAL A 8 10.19 -12.02 -11.00
C VAL A 8 9.15 -13.00 -11.47
N ILE A 9 8.68 -13.83 -10.55
CA ILE A 9 7.42 -14.56 -10.74
C ILE A 9 6.36 -13.59 -10.27
N SER A 10 5.98 -12.65 -11.14
CA SER A 10 4.78 -11.85 -10.89
C SER A 10 3.57 -12.79 -10.98
N LEU A 11 2.63 -12.55 -10.07
CA LEU A 11 1.26 -13.07 -10.01
C LEU A 11 1.12 -14.50 -9.44
N LEU A 12 0.29 -14.61 -8.41
CA LEU A 12 -0.29 -15.87 -7.96
C LEU A 12 -0.79 -16.66 -9.16
N PHE A 13 -0.22 -17.84 -9.36
CA PHE A 13 -0.65 -18.82 -10.34
C PHE A 13 -2.07 -19.32 -10.01
N PHE A 14 -3.08 -18.68 -10.57
CA PHE A 14 -4.20 -19.43 -11.10
C PHE A 14 -3.84 -19.80 -12.53
N GLN A 15 -3.20 -20.95 -12.71
CA GLN A 15 -2.88 -21.46 -14.04
C GLN A 15 -4.16 -21.78 -14.80
N THR A 16 -4.68 -20.78 -15.52
CA THR A 16 -5.13 -20.93 -16.91
C THR A 16 -5.07 -19.56 -17.61
N VAL A 17 -4.03 -19.37 -18.44
CA VAL A 17 -4.04 -18.55 -19.67
C VAL A 17 -4.17 -17.00 -19.51
N ASN A 18 -3.06 -16.28 -19.67
CA ASN A 18 -2.95 -14.94 -20.27
C ASN A 18 -3.92 -13.81 -19.89
N SER A 19 -4.50 -13.74 -18.68
CA SER A 19 -5.24 -12.52 -18.31
C SER A 19 -5.43 -12.36 -16.80
N TYR A 20 -5.29 -11.12 -16.34
CA TYR A 20 -5.73 -10.60 -15.03
C TYR A 20 -7.28 -10.66 -14.87
N ALA A 21 -7.90 -11.77 -15.27
CA ALA A 21 -9.25 -11.77 -15.82
C ALA A 21 -10.36 -11.46 -14.81
N ALA A 22 -10.13 -11.63 -13.51
CA ALA A 22 -11.19 -11.49 -12.51
C ALA A 22 -10.73 -10.75 -11.23
N LEU A 23 -11.65 -9.97 -10.67
CA LEU A 23 -11.43 -9.12 -9.49
C LEU A 23 -11.21 -9.93 -8.20
N ASP A 24 -11.70 -11.16 -8.13
CA ASP A 24 -11.54 -12.08 -7.00
C ASP A 24 -10.08 -12.54 -6.84
N ASP A 25 -9.37 -12.77 -7.94
CA ASP A 25 -7.93 -13.05 -7.92
C ASP A 25 -7.13 -11.92 -7.28
N LEU A 26 -7.52 -10.67 -7.55
CA LEU A 26 -6.89 -9.48 -6.98
C LEU A 26 -7.20 -9.30 -5.47
N SER A 27 -8.14 -10.05 -4.90
CA SER A 27 -8.44 -9.98 -3.47
C SER A 27 -7.51 -10.83 -2.60
N ARG A 28 -6.86 -11.85 -3.19
CA ARG A 28 -6.09 -12.88 -2.48
C ARG A 28 -4.67 -12.43 -2.15
N GLU A 29 -4.17 -12.85 -0.99
CA GLU A 29 -2.78 -12.69 -0.57
C GLU A 29 -2.21 -14.01 -0.09
N GLY A 30 -0.93 -14.25 -0.38
CA GLY A 30 -0.20 -15.40 0.14
C GLY A 30 1.22 -15.03 0.54
N LEU A 31 1.82 -15.86 1.39
CA LEU A 31 3.28 -15.92 1.48
C LEU A 31 3.81 -16.71 0.28
N SER A 32 5.10 -16.57 -0.02
CA SER A 32 5.72 -17.39 -1.05
C SER A 32 7.21 -17.60 -0.84
N TYR A 33 7.73 -18.67 -1.44
CA TYR A 33 9.15 -18.91 -1.67
C TYR A 33 9.35 -19.55 -3.05
N VAL A 34 10.59 -19.62 -3.52
CA VAL A 34 10.94 -20.26 -4.80
C VAL A 34 11.88 -21.43 -4.53
N GLU A 35 11.51 -22.60 -5.04
CA GLU A 35 12.39 -23.75 -5.12
C GLU A 35 13.11 -23.72 -6.46
N TRP A 36 14.43 -23.92 -6.47
CA TRP A 36 15.23 -23.84 -7.69
C TRP A 36 16.47 -24.75 -7.67
N GLY A 37 16.97 -25.14 -8.84
CA GLY A 37 18.14 -26.01 -9.00
C GLY A 37 18.50 -26.30 -10.44
N THR A 38 19.54 -27.10 -10.68
CA THR A 38 19.93 -27.53 -12.04
C THR A 38 19.10 -28.70 -12.57
N THR A 39 18.19 -29.23 -11.76
CA THR A 39 17.26 -30.33 -12.09
C THR A 39 15.91 -30.06 -11.44
N THR A 40 14.88 -30.81 -11.82
CA THR A 40 13.53 -30.76 -11.22
C THR A 40 13.46 -31.20 -9.75
N SER A 41 14.57 -31.69 -9.18
CA SER A 41 14.69 -31.89 -7.73
C SER A 41 14.97 -30.58 -6.97
N TYR A 42 15.26 -29.49 -7.68
CA TYR A 42 15.57 -28.14 -7.17
C TYR A 42 16.75 -28.12 -6.18
N GLY A 43 16.54 -28.56 -4.94
CA GLY A 43 17.60 -28.66 -3.91
C GLY A 43 17.98 -27.33 -3.27
N ASN A 44 17.47 -26.20 -3.76
CA ASN A 44 17.62 -24.89 -3.13
C ASN A 44 16.26 -24.22 -2.97
N VAL A 45 16.14 -23.38 -1.94
CA VAL A 45 14.96 -22.56 -1.68
C VAL A 45 15.36 -21.11 -1.41
N THR A 46 14.54 -20.15 -1.83
CA THR A 46 14.65 -18.76 -1.37
C THR A 46 14.03 -18.61 0.03
N PRO A 47 14.36 -17.54 0.76
CA PRO A 47 13.62 -17.20 1.98
C PRO A 47 12.14 -16.97 1.69
N THR A 48 11.26 -17.46 2.57
CA THR A 48 9.83 -17.15 2.50
C THR A 48 9.60 -15.65 2.70
N THR A 49 8.67 -15.08 1.94
CA THR A 49 8.23 -13.71 2.15
C THR A 49 7.73 -13.53 3.58
N THR A 50 7.96 -12.34 4.15
CA THR A 50 7.65 -12.09 5.57
C THR A 50 6.24 -11.55 5.79
N ALA A 51 5.53 -11.22 4.71
CA ALA A 51 4.18 -10.68 4.76
C ALA A 51 3.39 -11.14 3.53
N PRO A 52 2.11 -11.52 3.70
CA PRO A 52 1.28 -11.91 2.57
C PRO A 52 1.11 -10.76 1.57
N ARG A 53 1.12 -11.11 0.29
CA ARG A 53 0.97 -10.19 -0.85
C ARG A 53 0.21 -10.88 -1.97
N TRP A 54 -0.33 -10.07 -2.87
CA TRP A 54 -0.86 -10.57 -4.12
C TRP A 54 0.29 -10.75 -5.14
N ALA A 55 1.13 -9.72 -5.30
CA ALA A 55 2.33 -9.83 -6.11
C ALA A 55 3.50 -10.38 -5.29
N GLN A 56 4.29 -11.26 -5.90
CA GLN A 56 5.43 -11.91 -5.28
C GLN A 56 6.70 -11.57 -6.06
N MET A 57 7.84 -11.49 -5.36
CA MET A 57 9.12 -11.22 -5.99
C MET A 57 10.24 -11.91 -5.21
N HIS A 58 11.08 -12.66 -5.92
CA HIS A 58 12.18 -13.43 -5.35
C HIS A 58 13.46 -13.25 -6.16
N TRP A 59 14.60 -13.18 -5.47
CA TRP A 59 15.90 -13.13 -6.13
C TRP A 59 16.60 -14.46 -5.97
N ILE A 60 17.09 -14.99 -7.08
CA ILE A 60 18.05 -16.10 -7.11
C ILE A 60 19.38 -15.52 -7.57
N ALA A 61 20.45 -15.82 -6.84
CA ALA A 61 21.78 -15.27 -7.08
C ALA A 61 22.84 -16.37 -7.00
N GLY A 62 24.06 -16.07 -7.44
CA GLY A 62 25.18 -17.00 -7.38
C GLY A 62 25.17 -18.09 -8.46
N LEU A 63 24.40 -17.91 -9.53
CA LEU A 63 24.24 -18.89 -10.61
C LEU A 63 25.51 -19.03 -11.48
N SER A 64 25.70 -20.23 -12.02
CA SER A 64 26.75 -20.52 -13.00
C SER A 64 26.30 -20.13 -14.40
N VAL A 65 27.23 -19.63 -15.23
CA VAL A 65 26.96 -19.19 -16.61
C VAL A 65 26.78 -20.38 -17.55
N GLY A 66 25.86 -20.29 -18.50
CA GLY A 66 25.59 -21.34 -19.48
C GLY A 66 24.86 -22.55 -18.90
N VAL A 67 24.28 -22.42 -17.71
CA VAL A 67 23.61 -23.51 -16.99
C VAL A 67 22.10 -23.29 -17.04
N THR A 68 21.37 -24.36 -17.33
CA THR A 68 19.91 -24.40 -17.21
C THR A 68 19.53 -24.68 -15.76
N TYR A 69 18.62 -23.86 -15.24
CA TYR A 69 18.00 -24.01 -13.94
C TYR A 69 16.51 -24.25 -14.09
N HIS A 70 16.00 -25.16 -13.26
CA HIS A 70 14.61 -25.41 -12.99
C HIS A 70 14.18 -24.59 -11.77
N TYR A 71 12.96 -24.08 -11.79
CA TYR A 71 12.38 -23.39 -10.65
C TYR A 71 10.86 -23.55 -10.60
N ARG A 72 10.30 -23.43 -9.40
CA ARG A 72 8.85 -23.27 -9.18
C ARG A 72 8.59 -22.35 -8.00
N MET A 73 7.51 -21.57 -8.09
CA MET A 73 7.02 -20.81 -6.94
C MET A 73 6.18 -21.73 -6.06
N VAL A 74 6.34 -21.58 -4.75
CA VAL A 74 5.45 -22.17 -3.76
C VAL A 74 4.75 -21.03 -3.04
N THR A 75 3.42 -21.01 -3.09
CA THR A 75 2.58 -20.05 -2.38
C THR A 75 1.93 -20.71 -1.17
N ILE A 76 1.78 -19.93 -0.09
CA ILE A 76 1.14 -20.38 1.15
C ILE A 76 0.00 -19.40 1.43
N GLU A 77 -1.23 -19.88 1.30
CA GLU A 77 -2.44 -19.10 1.52
C GLU A 77 -3.36 -19.87 2.46
N ASN A 78 -3.75 -19.25 3.58
CA ASN A 78 -4.60 -19.87 4.60
C ASN A 78 -4.09 -21.26 5.04
N GLY A 79 -2.76 -21.42 5.16
CA GLY A 79 -2.10 -22.68 5.50
C GLY A 79 -2.02 -23.71 4.38
N ILE A 80 -2.67 -23.47 3.23
CA ILE A 80 -2.60 -24.33 2.05
C ILE A 80 -1.37 -23.93 1.23
N THR A 81 -0.55 -24.92 0.93
CA THR A 81 0.65 -24.76 0.11
C THR A 81 0.38 -25.23 -1.30
N THR A 82 0.60 -24.36 -2.28
CA THR A 82 0.42 -24.66 -3.71
C THR A 82 1.70 -24.37 -4.45
N ALA A 83 2.19 -25.35 -5.21
CA ALA A 83 3.36 -25.18 -6.06
C ALA A 83 2.92 -24.90 -7.50
N SER A 84 3.61 -23.96 -8.17
CA SER A 84 3.47 -23.77 -9.62
C SER A 84 4.00 -24.97 -10.38
N SER A 85 3.69 -25.04 -11.68
CA SER A 85 4.40 -25.93 -12.58
C SER A 85 5.90 -25.61 -12.58
N ASP A 86 6.71 -26.61 -12.92
CA ASP A 86 8.13 -26.42 -13.21
C ASP A 86 8.31 -25.42 -14.37
N GLN A 87 9.28 -24.53 -14.21
CA GLN A 87 9.72 -23.60 -15.23
C GLN A 87 11.24 -23.69 -15.35
N THR A 88 11.77 -23.33 -16.51
CA THR A 88 13.22 -23.36 -16.74
C THR A 88 13.73 -22.05 -17.31
N PHE A 89 15.00 -21.74 -17.02
CA PHE A 89 15.75 -20.70 -17.70
C PHE A 89 17.21 -21.10 -17.83
N THR A 90 17.89 -20.59 -18.85
CA THR A 90 19.33 -20.81 -19.05
C THR A 90 20.07 -19.50 -18.88
N THR A 91 21.08 -19.50 -18.01
CA THR A 91 21.92 -18.32 -17.81
C THR A 91 22.77 -18.07 -19.06
N ALA A 92 22.85 -16.82 -19.49
CA ALA A 92 23.60 -16.42 -20.67
C ALA A 92 24.87 -15.66 -20.31
N SER A 93 25.96 -15.92 -21.02
CA SER A 93 27.13 -15.04 -21.00
C SER A 93 26.85 -13.75 -21.77
N ILE A 94 27.18 -12.59 -21.19
CA ILE A 94 27.11 -11.32 -21.91
C ILE A 94 28.46 -11.03 -22.56
N SER A 95 28.56 -11.29 -23.86
CA SER A 95 29.78 -10.98 -24.63
C SER A 95 30.01 -9.47 -24.69
N GLY A 96 31.27 -9.04 -24.51
CA GLY A 96 31.66 -7.63 -24.61
C GLY A 96 31.17 -6.71 -23.49
N ALA A 97 30.64 -7.27 -22.39
CA ALA A 97 30.22 -6.50 -21.22
C ALA A 97 31.40 -6.04 -20.36
N ILE A 98 31.30 -4.82 -19.83
CA ILE A 98 32.31 -4.18 -18.99
C ILE A 98 32.04 -4.50 -17.52
N SER A 99 33.06 -4.98 -16.80
CA SER A 99 32.95 -5.32 -15.38
C SER A 99 33.04 -4.05 -14.56
N LEU A 100 32.13 -3.90 -13.62
CA LEU A 100 32.15 -2.84 -12.62
C LEU A 100 32.47 -3.45 -11.25
N ALA A 101 33.59 -3.04 -10.69
CA ALA A 101 33.99 -3.37 -9.33
C ALA A 101 33.91 -2.12 -8.45
N ASP A 102 33.89 -2.31 -7.13
CA ASP A 102 33.93 -1.20 -6.19
C ASP A 102 35.25 -0.42 -6.30
N ILE A 103 35.14 0.91 -6.31
CA ILE A 103 36.29 1.83 -6.42
C ILE A 103 36.50 2.62 -5.12
N GLY A 104 35.93 2.16 -4.00
CA GLY A 104 36.20 2.71 -2.68
C GLY A 104 35.51 4.05 -2.41
N GLY A 105 34.21 4.16 -2.72
CA GLY A 105 33.44 5.38 -2.45
C GLY A 105 33.37 6.38 -3.61
N GLY A 106 34.08 6.13 -4.71
CA GLY A 106 34.05 6.97 -5.91
C GLY A 106 32.80 6.77 -6.77
N THR A 107 32.58 7.69 -7.72
CA THR A 107 31.52 7.59 -8.74
C THR A 107 32.03 6.86 -9.98
N ILE A 108 31.30 5.84 -10.42
CA ILE A 108 31.58 5.09 -11.65
C ILE A 108 30.83 5.74 -12.83
N ASN A 109 31.50 5.95 -13.96
CA ASN A 109 30.89 6.52 -15.16
C ASN A 109 30.70 5.46 -16.26
N CYS A 110 29.45 5.16 -16.59
CA CYS A 110 29.06 4.33 -17.72
C CYS A 110 28.90 5.22 -18.96
N ASN A 111 30.00 5.42 -19.67
CA ASN A 111 30.15 6.44 -20.71
C ASN A 111 30.41 5.88 -22.13
N GLN A 112 30.35 4.57 -22.33
CA GLN A 112 30.48 3.95 -23.65
C GLN A 112 29.09 3.61 -24.21
N PRO A 113 28.74 4.09 -25.42
CA PRO A 113 27.43 3.85 -26.00
C PRO A 113 27.23 2.37 -26.36
N ASN A 114 25.99 1.89 -26.28
CA ASN A 114 25.59 0.53 -26.63
C ASN A 114 26.37 -0.57 -25.87
N LYS A 115 26.84 -0.27 -24.65
CA LYS A 115 27.55 -1.23 -23.80
C LYS A 115 26.68 -1.74 -22.67
N THR A 116 26.87 -3.02 -22.36
CA THR A 116 26.39 -3.59 -21.11
C THR A 116 27.49 -3.47 -20.05
N TYR A 117 27.15 -2.86 -18.93
CA TYR A 117 27.95 -2.80 -17.72
C TYR A 117 27.36 -3.75 -16.70
N VAL A 118 28.20 -4.50 -16.01
CA VAL A 118 27.73 -5.50 -15.05
C VAL A 118 28.55 -5.42 -13.77
N LEU A 119 27.87 -5.34 -12.62
CA LEU A 119 28.53 -5.42 -11.32
C LEU A 119 29.14 -6.80 -11.10
N THR A 120 30.33 -6.85 -10.51
CA THR A 120 30.98 -8.10 -10.08
C THR A 120 30.95 -8.31 -8.56
N GLY A 121 30.38 -7.34 -7.84
CA GLY A 121 30.23 -7.32 -6.39
C GLY A 121 29.40 -6.11 -5.97
N ASP A 122 29.11 -6.02 -4.66
CA ASP A 122 28.51 -4.83 -4.09
C ASP A 122 29.46 -3.63 -4.25
N ILE A 123 28.92 -2.45 -4.50
CA ILE A 123 29.69 -1.20 -4.63
C ILE A 123 29.19 -0.14 -3.65
N THR A 124 30.07 0.80 -3.28
CA THR A 124 29.70 1.95 -2.44
C THR A 124 30.11 3.25 -3.11
N GLY A 125 29.15 4.17 -3.27
CA GLY A 125 29.40 5.58 -3.59
C GLY A 125 29.24 6.46 -2.35
N ASN A 126 30.24 7.28 -2.03
CA ASN A 126 30.14 8.25 -0.93
C ASN A 126 29.11 9.35 -1.22
N GLY A 127 28.94 9.68 -2.50
CA GLY A 127 27.86 10.51 -3.04
C GLY A 127 27.05 9.74 -4.08
N THR A 128 26.98 10.26 -5.30
CA THR A 128 26.37 9.52 -6.41
C THR A 128 27.22 8.31 -6.79
N ALA A 129 26.64 7.11 -6.85
CA ALA A 129 27.43 5.89 -7.07
C ALA A 129 27.72 5.62 -8.56
N ILE A 130 26.72 5.76 -9.44
CA ILE A 130 26.89 5.55 -10.89
C ILE A 130 26.28 6.71 -11.68
N ASN A 131 27.01 7.20 -12.68
CA ASN A 131 26.49 8.04 -13.75
C ASN A 131 26.40 7.26 -15.06
N ILE A 132 25.26 7.31 -15.74
CA ILE A 132 25.09 6.81 -17.10
C ILE A 132 24.98 8.01 -18.04
N THR A 133 26.02 8.20 -18.85
CA THR A 133 26.17 9.40 -19.70
C THR A 133 26.19 9.08 -21.19
N ALA A 134 26.11 7.81 -21.58
CA ALA A 134 26.07 7.38 -22.97
C ALA A 134 24.78 6.62 -23.29
N ALA A 135 24.29 6.81 -24.53
CA ALA A 135 23.05 6.19 -24.97
C ALA A 135 23.20 4.69 -25.21
N GLY A 136 22.10 3.93 -25.07
CA GLY A 136 22.11 2.48 -25.32
C GLY A 136 22.79 1.67 -24.20
N VAL A 137 23.06 2.28 -23.05
CA VAL A 137 23.71 1.59 -21.93
C VAL A 137 22.73 0.67 -21.22
N LYS A 138 23.15 -0.58 -21.00
CA LYS A 138 22.49 -1.49 -20.07
C LYS A 138 23.36 -1.65 -18.81
N LEU A 139 22.82 -1.29 -17.66
CA LEU A 139 23.42 -1.54 -16.35
C LEU A 139 22.73 -2.74 -15.69
N ASP A 140 23.44 -3.86 -15.61
CA ASP A 140 22.98 -5.08 -14.94
C ASP A 140 23.67 -5.20 -13.58
N LEU A 141 22.91 -5.24 -12.49
CA LEU A 141 23.46 -5.31 -11.14
C LEU A 141 23.85 -6.75 -10.76
N ASP A 142 23.48 -7.77 -11.57
CA ASP A 142 23.85 -9.18 -11.35
C ASP A 142 23.48 -9.73 -9.96
N GLY A 143 22.43 -9.18 -9.35
CA GLY A 143 21.99 -9.49 -7.99
C GLY A 143 22.73 -8.75 -6.87
N HIS A 144 23.71 -7.92 -7.21
CA HIS A 144 24.50 -7.12 -6.28
C HIS A 144 23.81 -5.83 -5.83
N THR A 145 24.42 -5.20 -4.85
CA THR A 145 23.93 -4.00 -4.17
C THR A 145 24.75 -2.77 -4.53
N ILE A 146 24.08 -1.71 -4.97
CA ILE A 146 24.63 -0.36 -5.01
C ILE A 146 24.27 0.34 -3.70
N LYS A 147 25.28 0.80 -2.96
CA LYS A 147 25.11 1.65 -1.77
C LYS A 147 25.50 3.07 -2.13
N PHE A 148 24.71 4.07 -1.76
CA PHE A 148 24.99 5.47 -2.11
C PHE A 148 24.76 6.45 -0.96
N GLY A 149 25.36 7.64 -1.04
CA GLY A 149 25.15 8.71 -0.05
C GLY A 149 25.84 8.50 1.30
N ASN A 150 26.88 7.67 1.38
CA ASN A 150 27.51 7.26 2.64
C ASN A 150 28.07 8.43 3.48
N ASN A 151 28.65 9.46 2.84
CA ASN A 151 29.37 10.55 3.52
C ASN A 151 29.11 11.92 2.85
N THR A 152 27.85 12.26 2.63
CA THR A 152 27.47 13.54 2.02
C THR A 152 26.20 14.11 2.66
N SER A 153 26.12 15.43 2.71
CA SER A 153 24.88 16.16 3.05
C SER A 153 24.16 16.70 1.81
N SER A 154 24.78 16.61 0.64
CA SER A 154 24.17 17.01 -0.63
C SER A 154 23.25 15.91 -1.15
N SER A 155 22.20 16.31 -1.88
CA SER A 155 21.38 15.40 -2.67
C SER A 155 22.25 14.65 -3.70
N VAL A 156 22.09 13.33 -3.76
CA VAL A 156 22.87 12.42 -4.60
C VAL A 156 22.01 11.26 -5.11
N TYR A 157 22.59 10.41 -5.94
CA TYR A 157 21.86 9.32 -6.58
C TYR A 157 22.54 7.96 -6.47
N GLY A 158 21.77 6.88 -6.32
CA GLY A 158 22.31 5.54 -6.54
C GLY A 158 22.78 5.40 -7.99
N VAL A 159 21.87 5.68 -8.92
CA VAL A 159 22.17 5.76 -10.36
C VAL A 159 21.57 7.04 -10.93
N GLN A 160 22.39 7.84 -11.61
CA GLN A 160 21.97 9.03 -12.34
C GLN A 160 22.03 8.77 -13.85
N ILE A 161 20.93 8.98 -14.56
CA ILE A 161 20.80 8.80 -16.00
C ILE A 161 20.74 10.17 -16.68
N SER A 162 21.65 10.41 -17.62
CA SER A 162 21.71 11.61 -18.46
C SER A 162 21.77 11.27 -19.95
N ALA A 163 21.29 10.09 -20.36
CA ALA A 163 21.29 9.62 -21.74
C ALA A 163 20.06 8.75 -22.05
N SER A 164 19.73 8.62 -23.34
CA SER A 164 18.57 7.87 -23.83
C SER A 164 18.86 6.37 -24.03
N ASN A 165 17.82 5.56 -24.15
CA ASN A 165 17.86 4.12 -24.37
C ASN A 165 18.68 3.39 -23.29
N VAL A 166 18.35 3.67 -22.02
CA VAL A 166 19.08 3.13 -20.86
C VAL A 166 18.24 2.08 -20.15
N THR A 167 18.81 0.90 -19.94
CA THR A 167 18.22 -0.17 -19.13
C THR A 167 18.96 -0.31 -17.80
N ILE A 168 18.25 -0.38 -16.68
CA ILE A 168 18.80 -0.74 -15.36
C ILE A 168 18.09 -1.98 -14.85
N CYS A 169 18.82 -3.03 -14.45
CA CYS A 169 18.20 -4.26 -14.00
C CYS A 169 18.91 -5.08 -12.92
N ASN A 170 18.14 -5.97 -12.27
CA ASN A 170 18.59 -7.12 -11.47
C ASN A 170 19.45 -6.79 -10.23
N GLY A 171 18.95 -6.03 -9.27
CA GLY A 171 19.73 -5.82 -8.04
C GLY A 171 19.08 -4.94 -7.01
N LYS A 172 19.91 -4.42 -6.11
CA LYS A 172 19.47 -3.59 -4.98
C LYS A 172 20.14 -2.23 -5.02
N ILE A 173 19.42 -1.18 -4.68
CA ILE A 173 19.97 0.17 -4.54
C ILE A 173 19.53 0.73 -3.18
N LEU A 174 20.51 0.93 -2.30
CA LEU A 174 20.28 1.27 -0.89
C LEU A 174 20.92 2.62 -0.55
N GLN A 175 20.14 3.49 0.09
CA GLN A 175 20.66 4.71 0.68
C GLN A 175 21.44 4.38 1.96
N MET A 176 22.58 5.06 2.13
CA MET A 176 23.43 4.99 3.31
C MET A 176 23.54 6.38 3.94
N GLY A 177 24.25 6.46 5.07
CA GLY A 177 24.57 7.73 5.74
C GLY A 177 23.34 8.37 6.40
N THR A 178 23.51 9.61 6.88
CA THR A 178 22.46 10.35 7.61
C THR A 178 22.18 11.75 7.08
N GLY A 179 22.89 12.21 6.04
CA GLY A 179 22.86 13.61 5.60
C GLY A 179 22.25 13.87 4.22
N ALA A 180 22.15 12.86 3.36
CA ALA A 180 21.81 13.01 1.94
C ALA A 180 20.29 13.06 1.68
N ALA A 181 19.56 13.95 2.34
CA ALA A 181 18.13 14.18 2.07
C ALA A 181 17.90 14.63 0.61
N TYR A 182 16.64 14.57 0.15
CA TYR A 182 16.24 14.96 -1.23
C TYR A 182 16.99 14.18 -2.34
N SER A 183 17.49 12.99 -2.02
CA SER A 183 18.20 12.12 -2.97
C SER A 183 17.24 11.24 -3.77
N ALA A 184 17.76 10.42 -4.69
CA ALA A 184 16.98 9.31 -5.25
C ALA A 184 17.82 8.05 -5.48
N ALA A 185 17.24 6.86 -5.31
CA ALA A 185 17.97 5.63 -5.64
C ALA A 185 18.23 5.55 -7.15
N ILE A 186 17.25 5.89 -7.98
CA ILE A 186 17.42 6.09 -9.43
C ILE A 186 16.87 7.45 -9.82
N ALA A 187 17.66 8.23 -10.55
CA ALA A 187 17.25 9.50 -11.13
C ALA A 187 17.50 9.54 -12.64
N ALA A 188 16.56 10.05 -13.42
CA ALA A 188 16.76 10.40 -14.83
C ALA A 188 16.58 11.90 -15.05
N GLN A 189 17.48 12.50 -15.83
CA GLN A 189 17.38 13.88 -16.26
C GLN A 189 16.48 14.03 -17.50
N SER A 190 16.02 15.26 -17.73
CA SER A 190 15.24 15.65 -18.91
C SER A 190 15.93 15.20 -20.21
N GLY A 191 15.16 14.61 -21.14
CA GLY A 191 15.63 14.15 -22.45
C GLY A 191 16.12 12.71 -22.49
N ALA A 192 16.04 11.95 -21.38
CA ALA A 192 16.41 10.54 -21.32
C ALA A 192 15.29 9.63 -21.85
N ASP A 193 14.98 9.69 -23.14
CA ASP A 193 13.98 8.80 -23.77
C ASP A 193 14.39 7.32 -23.68
N GLY A 194 13.43 6.39 -23.72
CA GLY A 194 13.73 4.95 -23.80
C GLY A 194 14.33 4.36 -22.52
N VAL A 195 14.01 4.91 -21.35
CA VAL A 195 14.47 4.38 -20.06
C VAL A 195 13.64 3.17 -19.64
N GLU A 196 14.32 2.07 -19.30
CA GLU A 196 13.73 0.84 -18.80
C GLU A 196 14.34 0.48 -17.43
N ILE A 197 13.51 0.32 -16.40
CA ILE A 197 13.95 -0.04 -15.05
C ILE A 197 13.18 -1.26 -14.60
N PHE A 198 13.87 -2.38 -14.36
CA PHE A 198 13.22 -3.60 -13.89
C PHE A 198 14.04 -4.46 -12.97
N GLY A 199 13.37 -5.20 -12.10
CA GLY A 199 14.06 -6.12 -11.21
C GLY A 199 14.91 -5.46 -10.14
N ILE A 200 14.63 -4.20 -9.85
CA ILE A 200 15.31 -3.42 -8.83
C ILE A 200 14.51 -3.46 -7.53
N ARG A 201 15.23 -3.67 -6.43
CA ARG A 201 14.76 -3.34 -5.09
C ARG A 201 15.43 -2.07 -4.61
N THR A 202 14.64 -1.13 -4.12
CA THR A 202 15.17 0.06 -3.44
C THR A 202 15.09 -0.09 -1.92
N ASP A 203 15.88 0.68 -1.19
CA ASP A 203 15.61 1.04 0.20
C ASP A 203 16.19 2.43 0.45
N VAL A 204 15.31 3.39 0.68
CA VAL A 204 15.66 4.79 0.96
C VAL A 204 14.98 5.22 2.26
N HIS A 205 15.62 6.05 3.06
CA HIS A 205 15.20 6.30 4.43
C HIS A 205 15.35 7.75 4.91
N LEU A 206 16.08 8.60 4.19
CA LEU A 206 16.25 10.03 4.55
C LEU A 206 15.14 10.90 3.97
N ASP A 207 14.90 12.02 4.63
CA ASP A 207 13.85 12.99 4.34
C ASP A 207 13.73 13.31 2.85
N ASN A 208 12.49 13.29 2.34
CA ASN A 208 12.17 13.56 0.93
C ASN A 208 12.92 12.69 -0.11
N THR A 209 13.61 11.62 0.28
CA THR A 209 14.34 10.76 -0.67
C THR A 209 13.38 9.84 -1.43
N LEU A 210 13.59 9.70 -2.73
CA LEU A 210 12.70 8.93 -3.61
C LEU A 210 13.36 7.61 -4.06
N PRO A 211 12.63 6.49 -4.15
CA PRO A 211 13.12 5.31 -4.85
C PRO A 211 13.43 5.61 -6.32
N ILE A 212 12.48 6.20 -7.04
CA ILE A 212 12.67 6.57 -8.45
C ILE A 212 12.16 7.98 -8.70
N LYS A 213 13.01 8.80 -9.32
CA LYS A 213 12.70 10.16 -9.77
C LYS A 213 13.04 10.34 -11.24
N LEU A 214 12.04 10.52 -12.09
CA LEU A 214 12.23 10.75 -13.53
C LEU A 214 11.81 12.18 -13.89
N LYS A 215 12.71 12.94 -14.51
CA LYS A 215 12.44 14.31 -14.95
C LYS A 215 12.27 14.34 -16.46
N THR A 216 11.15 14.88 -16.93
CA THR A 216 10.75 14.92 -18.34
C THR A 216 11.14 16.25 -19.01
N PRO A 217 10.95 16.43 -20.34
CA PRO A 217 10.41 15.49 -21.34
C PRO A 217 11.15 14.15 -21.38
N MET A 218 10.39 13.06 -21.42
CA MET A 218 10.88 11.71 -21.75
C MET A 218 9.79 11.01 -22.57
N ASP A 219 10.16 10.16 -23.50
CA ASP A 219 9.26 9.25 -24.20
C ASP A 219 9.70 7.78 -24.00
N ASN A 220 8.73 6.87 -24.13
CA ASN A 220 8.94 5.43 -24.04
C ASN A 220 9.65 4.97 -22.75
N VAL A 221 9.10 5.36 -21.60
CA VAL A 221 9.61 4.98 -20.28
C VAL A 221 8.90 3.75 -19.75
N SER A 222 9.64 2.74 -19.31
CA SER A 222 9.10 1.53 -18.68
C SER A 222 9.68 1.31 -17.30
N VAL A 223 8.82 1.22 -16.28
CA VAL A 223 9.21 0.85 -14.92
C VAL A 223 8.37 -0.35 -14.53
N HIS A 224 8.99 -1.52 -14.43
CA HIS A 224 8.25 -2.75 -14.21
C HIS A 224 8.99 -3.79 -13.38
N HIS A 225 8.25 -4.70 -12.74
CA HIS A 225 8.87 -5.83 -12.04
C HIS A 225 9.86 -5.40 -10.94
N ASN A 226 9.59 -4.26 -10.27
CA ASN A 226 10.43 -3.73 -9.21
C ASN A 226 9.79 -3.90 -7.83
N LEU A 227 10.62 -3.94 -6.78
CA LEU A 227 10.19 -3.72 -5.40
C LEU A 227 10.62 -2.32 -4.96
N LEU A 228 9.71 -1.36 -5.11
CA LEU A 228 9.92 0.02 -4.66
C LEU A 228 9.58 0.10 -3.18
N TYR A 229 10.61 -0.03 -2.36
CA TYR A 229 10.54 0.02 -0.91
C TYR A 229 11.22 1.30 -0.40
N SER A 230 10.55 1.98 0.53
CA SER A 230 11.01 3.22 1.15
C SER A 230 10.66 3.25 2.64
N THR A 231 11.62 3.50 3.51
CA THR A 231 11.42 3.72 4.94
C THR A 231 11.40 5.19 5.33
N VAL A 232 11.34 6.10 4.35
CA VAL A 232 11.18 7.54 4.59
C VAL A 232 9.89 7.81 5.34
N THR A 233 9.99 8.51 6.48
CA THR A 233 8.84 8.94 7.30
C THR A 233 8.64 10.45 7.30
N GLU A 234 9.65 11.23 6.89
CA GLU A 234 9.64 12.69 6.98
C GLU A 234 9.64 13.34 5.59
N ILE A 235 8.85 14.41 5.47
CA ILE A 235 8.81 15.29 4.30
C ILE A 235 8.84 16.74 4.76
N GLU A 236 9.42 17.62 3.95
CA GLU A 236 9.43 19.08 4.21
C GLU A 236 8.03 19.69 4.08
N SER A 237 7.29 19.31 3.04
CA SER A 237 5.93 19.77 2.82
C SER A 237 5.15 18.80 1.93
N ARG A 238 3.85 18.68 2.23
CA ARG A 238 2.89 17.86 1.48
C ARG A 238 2.56 18.39 0.08
N HIS A 239 2.80 19.68 -0.18
CA HIS A 239 2.55 20.27 -1.50
C HIS A 239 3.78 20.12 -2.38
N TRP A 240 4.90 20.64 -1.88
CA TRP A 240 6.21 20.52 -2.49
C TRP A 240 7.29 20.48 -1.41
N PRO A 241 8.26 19.55 -1.48
CA PRO A 241 8.45 18.58 -2.54
C PRO A 241 7.60 17.31 -2.40
N GLY A 242 7.05 16.99 -1.23
CA GLY A 242 6.38 15.71 -0.95
C GLY A 242 7.31 14.49 -1.04
N ASN A 243 6.76 13.28 -0.96
CA ASN A 243 7.49 12.03 -1.14
C ASN A 243 6.70 11.04 -2.00
N ASP A 244 7.38 10.30 -2.87
CA ASP A 244 6.76 9.37 -3.81
C ASP A 244 7.61 8.11 -3.90
N LEU A 245 6.97 6.96 -4.08
CA LEU A 245 7.69 5.74 -4.44
C LEU A 245 8.17 5.81 -5.90
N LEU A 246 7.36 6.40 -6.79
CA LEU A 246 7.74 6.70 -8.16
C LEU A 246 7.24 8.09 -8.55
N ARG A 247 8.16 9.01 -8.81
CA ARG A 247 7.85 10.36 -9.30
C ARG A 247 8.27 10.53 -10.75
N ILE A 248 7.35 11.07 -11.54
CA ILE A 248 7.60 11.59 -12.89
C ILE A 248 7.19 13.07 -12.88
N GLU A 249 8.11 14.00 -13.17
CA GLU A 249 7.91 15.45 -13.01
C GLU A 249 8.21 16.26 -14.28
N ASN A 250 7.48 17.37 -14.49
CA ASN A 250 7.55 18.31 -15.62
C ASN A 250 7.02 17.74 -16.96
N ILE A 251 5.94 16.98 -16.92
CA ILE A 251 5.48 16.16 -18.04
C ILE A 251 4.94 17.05 -19.17
N THR A 252 5.61 17.05 -20.31
CA THR A 252 5.18 17.78 -21.52
C THR A 252 4.62 16.86 -22.61
N GLY A 253 4.75 15.54 -22.44
CA GLY A 253 4.37 14.50 -23.41
C GLY A 253 5.01 13.15 -23.07
N GLY A 254 4.86 12.19 -23.99
CA GLY A 254 5.52 10.88 -23.91
C GLY A 254 4.62 9.72 -23.48
N LYS A 255 5.13 8.51 -23.64
CA LYS A 255 4.48 7.25 -23.27
C LYS A 255 5.16 6.63 -22.06
N TYR A 256 4.37 6.34 -21.03
CA TYR A 256 4.84 5.77 -19.77
C TYR A 256 4.15 4.43 -19.49
N TYR A 257 4.93 3.39 -19.18
CA TYR A 257 4.45 2.05 -18.89
C TYR A 257 4.90 1.64 -17.50
N ILE A 258 3.98 1.67 -16.54
CA ILE A 258 4.26 1.41 -15.12
C ILE A 258 3.51 0.14 -14.70
N PHE A 259 4.17 -1.00 -14.69
CA PHE A 259 3.45 -2.27 -14.51
C PHE A 259 4.16 -3.33 -13.69
N GLU A 260 3.39 -4.17 -13.02
CA GLU A 260 3.92 -5.33 -12.28
C GLU A 260 4.97 -4.94 -11.22
N ASN A 261 4.83 -3.76 -10.63
CA ASN A 261 5.67 -3.34 -9.52
C ASN A 261 5.00 -3.64 -8.17
N ILE A 262 5.82 -3.91 -7.17
CA ILE A 262 5.43 -3.94 -5.77
C ILE A 262 5.87 -2.60 -5.15
N LEU A 263 4.89 -1.78 -4.76
CA LEU A 263 5.11 -0.49 -4.13
C LEU A 263 4.73 -0.60 -2.66
N THR A 264 5.66 -0.33 -1.75
CA THR A 264 5.34 -0.45 -0.33
C THR A 264 6.10 0.46 0.60
N LYS A 265 5.49 0.67 1.78
CA LYS A 265 5.92 1.70 2.73
C LYS A 265 5.89 3.05 2.01
N GLY A 266 6.86 3.95 2.21
CA GLY A 266 6.76 5.34 1.75
C GLY A 266 5.64 6.09 2.48
N CYS A 267 5.87 7.36 2.79
CA CYS A 267 5.03 8.10 3.74
C CYS A 267 3.96 9.00 3.09
N HIS A 268 3.92 9.15 1.76
CA HIS A 268 3.03 10.15 1.15
C HIS A 268 2.32 9.69 -0.12
N ARG A 269 3.02 9.44 -1.23
CA ARG A 269 2.40 9.09 -2.53
C ARG A 269 2.99 7.80 -3.12
N GLY A 270 2.18 7.09 -3.90
CA GLY A 270 2.61 5.89 -4.63
C GLY A 270 3.28 6.24 -5.96
N ILE A 271 2.48 6.27 -7.04
CA ILE A 271 2.88 6.63 -8.40
C ILE A 271 2.34 8.02 -8.72
N THR A 272 3.24 8.95 -9.02
CA THR A 272 2.87 10.35 -9.20
C THR A 272 3.42 10.92 -10.49
N PHE A 273 2.53 11.56 -11.23
CA PHE A 273 2.82 12.34 -12.41
C PHE A 273 2.55 13.82 -12.10
N LEU A 274 3.61 14.57 -11.81
CA LEU A 274 3.54 16.00 -11.45
C LEU A 274 3.63 16.89 -12.67
N ASP A 275 2.92 18.02 -12.62
CA ASP A 275 2.94 19.08 -13.64
C ASP A 275 2.58 18.58 -15.04
N GLY A 276 1.58 17.70 -15.11
CA GLY A 276 1.08 17.07 -16.33
C GLY A 276 0.52 18.05 -17.36
N GLY A 277 1.20 18.16 -18.51
CA GLY A 277 0.73 18.83 -19.72
C GLY A 277 -0.13 17.94 -20.60
N ALA A 278 -1.07 18.56 -21.33
CA ALA A 278 -2.00 17.89 -22.24
C ALA A 278 -1.26 17.26 -23.45
N SER A 279 -0.76 16.02 -23.33
CA SER A 279 -0.36 15.11 -24.44
C SER A 279 0.28 13.77 -23.99
N ALA A 280 0.69 13.62 -22.73
CA ALA A 280 1.31 12.37 -22.25
C ALA A 280 0.30 11.25 -22.09
N THR A 281 0.68 9.99 -22.36
CA THR A 281 -0.15 8.81 -22.09
C THR A 281 0.55 7.88 -21.10
N ALA A 282 -0.22 7.28 -20.19
CA ALA A 282 0.33 6.34 -19.22
C ALA A 282 -0.52 5.07 -19.14
N LEU A 283 0.12 3.91 -19.16
CA LEU A 283 -0.48 2.63 -18.82
C LEU A 283 0.05 2.19 -17.45
N ILE A 284 -0.85 2.09 -16.47
CA ILE A 284 -0.52 1.76 -15.09
C ILE A 284 -1.30 0.50 -14.72
N TYR A 285 -0.64 -0.66 -14.68
CA TYR A 285 -1.36 -1.93 -14.51
C TYR A 285 -0.61 -3.04 -13.80
N GLY A 286 -1.33 -3.98 -13.20
CA GLY A 286 -0.72 -5.15 -12.55
C GLY A 286 0.14 -4.81 -11.32
N ASN A 287 0.05 -3.60 -10.78
CA ASN A 287 0.86 -3.18 -9.64
C ASN A 287 0.20 -3.59 -8.30
N ASP A 288 1.01 -4.01 -7.33
CA ASP A 288 0.63 -4.21 -5.92
C ASP A 288 1.05 -2.97 -5.12
N ILE A 289 0.09 -2.08 -4.83
CA ILE A 289 0.34 -0.80 -4.17
C ILE A 289 -0.16 -0.84 -2.73
N LYS A 290 0.78 -0.91 -1.79
CA LYS A 290 0.56 -0.94 -0.34
C LYS A 290 1.49 0.05 0.35
N HIS A 291 1.39 1.32 -0.06
CA HIS A 291 2.13 2.43 0.54
C HIS A 291 1.44 2.93 1.82
N GLN A 292 2.11 3.75 2.62
CA GLN A 292 1.55 4.31 3.85
C GLN A 292 1.35 5.81 3.69
N MET A 293 0.12 6.28 3.51
CA MET A 293 -0.12 7.72 3.56
C MET A 293 -0.11 8.17 5.02
N ASP A 294 1.03 8.74 5.41
CA ASP A 294 1.25 9.35 6.71
C ASP A 294 0.93 10.86 6.68
N TYR A 295 0.83 11.44 5.47
CA TYR A 295 0.53 12.85 5.23
C TYR A 295 -0.65 13.03 4.27
N VAL A 296 -1.54 13.99 4.53
CA VAL A 296 -2.64 14.35 3.62
C VAL A 296 -2.19 14.72 2.20
N ASN A 297 -3.15 14.78 1.27
CA ASN A 297 -2.93 15.08 -0.15
C ASN A 297 -2.04 14.09 -0.91
N GLY A 298 -1.82 12.90 -0.34
CA GLY A 298 -1.24 11.77 -1.04
C GLY A 298 -2.30 10.99 -1.84
N TYR A 299 -1.86 10.14 -2.78
CA TYR A 299 -2.67 9.13 -3.45
C TYR A 299 -1.79 7.94 -3.85
N ALA A 300 -2.39 6.75 -4.02
CA ALA A 300 -1.69 5.59 -4.56
C ALA A 300 -1.29 5.80 -6.02
N VAL A 301 -2.18 6.42 -6.81
CA VAL A 301 -1.91 6.85 -8.18
C VAL A 301 -2.51 8.24 -8.38
N MET A 302 -1.69 9.20 -8.82
CA MET A 302 -2.18 10.54 -9.14
C MET A 302 -1.40 11.24 -10.26
N GLY A 303 -2.07 12.21 -10.87
CA GLY A 303 -1.48 13.18 -11.77
C GLY A 303 -2.43 13.58 -12.90
N ALA A 304 -2.12 14.71 -13.54
CA ALA A 304 -2.88 15.21 -14.68
C ALA A 304 -2.41 14.54 -15.99
N LEU A 305 -2.85 13.30 -16.22
CA LEU A 305 -2.48 12.54 -17.42
C LEU A 305 -3.65 12.37 -18.37
N THR A 306 -3.64 13.11 -19.47
CA THR A 306 -4.60 12.90 -20.54
C THR A 306 -4.50 11.47 -21.09
N ASN A 307 -5.60 10.79 -21.35
CA ASN A 307 -5.60 9.42 -21.89
C ASN A 307 -4.89 8.35 -21.03
N ALA A 308 -4.69 8.59 -19.72
CA ALA A 308 -4.11 7.55 -18.86
C ALA A 308 -5.09 6.39 -18.64
N LYS A 309 -4.54 5.17 -18.59
CA LYS A 309 -5.28 3.95 -18.25
C LYS A 309 -4.70 3.33 -16.99
N ILE A 310 -5.54 3.17 -15.97
CA ILE A 310 -5.19 2.60 -14.66
C ILE A 310 -6.03 1.36 -14.46
N TYR A 311 -5.43 0.16 -14.59
CA TYR A 311 -6.22 -1.07 -14.63
C TYR A 311 -5.53 -2.31 -14.07
N HIS A 312 -6.28 -3.30 -13.58
CA HIS A 312 -5.73 -4.51 -12.94
C HIS A 312 -4.70 -4.24 -11.85
N ASN A 313 -4.79 -3.10 -11.16
CA ASN A 313 -3.96 -2.83 -10.00
C ASN A 313 -4.67 -3.32 -8.74
N ARG A 314 -3.87 -3.73 -7.77
CA ARG A 314 -4.31 -4.01 -6.42
C ARG A 314 -3.82 -2.91 -5.49
N ILE A 315 -4.75 -2.18 -4.88
CA ILE A 315 -4.46 -1.01 -4.06
C ILE A 315 -4.96 -1.24 -2.63
N THR A 316 -4.04 -1.40 -1.69
CA THR A 316 -4.31 -1.66 -0.25
C THR A 316 -3.66 -0.62 0.66
N THR A 317 -3.51 0.60 0.15
CA THR A 317 -2.88 1.70 0.90
C THR A 317 -3.69 2.10 2.14
N SER A 318 -3.00 2.61 3.16
CA SER A 318 -3.66 3.44 4.18
C SER A 318 -3.78 4.86 3.61
N GLY A 319 -4.97 5.30 3.23
CA GLY A 319 -5.19 6.60 2.56
C GLY A 319 -6.01 6.52 1.26
N ARG A 320 -5.73 7.44 0.33
CA ARG A 320 -6.46 7.59 -0.94
C ARG A 320 -5.88 6.70 -2.05
N ALA A 321 -6.73 6.22 -2.95
CA ALA A 321 -6.30 5.36 -4.05
C ALA A 321 -6.03 6.15 -5.34
N VAL A 322 -7.04 6.50 -6.14
CA VAL A 322 -6.84 7.08 -7.49
C VAL A 322 -7.35 8.51 -7.57
N HIS A 323 -6.51 9.42 -8.08
CA HIS A 323 -6.87 10.81 -8.38
C HIS A 323 -6.91 11.07 -9.87
N MET A 324 -8.06 11.52 -10.37
CA MET A 324 -8.30 11.84 -11.78
C MET A 324 -8.54 13.34 -11.92
N THR A 325 -7.61 14.04 -12.58
CA THR A 325 -7.66 15.50 -12.79
C THR A 325 -7.52 15.93 -14.25
N ALA A 326 -7.43 14.98 -15.17
CA ALA A 326 -7.21 15.21 -16.60
C ALA A 326 -8.30 14.53 -17.44
N PRO A 327 -8.42 14.87 -18.73
CA PRO A 327 -9.45 14.30 -19.57
C PRO A 327 -9.08 12.93 -20.16
N ASN A 328 -10.09 12.17 -20.58
CA ASN A 328 -10.00 10.87 -21.24
C ASN A 328 -9.27 9.79 -20.42
N MET A 329 -9.22 9.92 -19.09
CA MET A 329 -8.66 8.90 -18.21
C MET A 329 -9.62 7.72 -18.07
N GLU A 330 -9.08 6.51 -18.05
CA GLU A 330 -9.82 5.27 -17.79
C GLU A 330 -9.30 4.57 -16.53
N VAL A 331 -10.19 4.24 -15.60
CA VAL A 331 -9.89 3.46 -14.39
C VAL A 331 -10.77 2.23 -14.37
N TYR A 332 -10.20 1.03 -14.56
CA TYR A 332 -11.01 -0.18 -14.68
C TYR A 332 -10.37 -1.47 -14.20
N ASN A 333 -11.19 -2.45 -13.81
CA ASN A 333 -10.73 -3.76 -13.33
C ASN A 333 -9.70 -3.66 -12.19
N ASN A 334 -9.75 -2.62 -11.35
CA ASN A 334 -8.88 -2.52 -10.19
C ASN A 334 -9.59 -3.09 -8.96
N TRP A 335 -8.78 -3.64 -8.05
CA TRP A 335 -9.23 -4.01 -6.72
C TRP A 335 -8.63 -3.04 -5.71
N ILE A 336 -9.50 -2.21 -5.14
CA ILE A 336 -9.14 -1.12 -4.24
C ILE A 336 -9.79 -1.41 -2.89
N ASP A 337 -8.98 -1.56 -1.86
CA ASP A 337 -9.41 -1.78 -0.49
C ASP A 337 -8.55 -0.96 0.46
N THR A 338 -8.98 0.28 0.71
CA THR A 338 -8.21 1.23 1.51
C THR A 338 -8.80 1.40 2.91
N THR A 339 -7.93 1.85 3.82
CA THR A 339 -8.32 2.12 5.22
C THR A 339 -7.75 3.45 5.66
N GLY A 340 -8.41 4.08 6.64
CA GLY A 340 -7.90 5.26 7.34
C GLY A 340 -6.57 5.01 8.01
N ASN A 341 -5.65 5.97 7.94
CA ASN A 341 -4.54 6.03 8.88
C ASN A 341 -5.00 6.79 10.12
N VAL A 342 -5.00 6.12 11.27
CA VAL A 342 -5.63 6.60 12.52
C VAL A 342 -4.59 6.89 13.61
N THR A 343 -3.30 6.83 13.25
CA THR A 343 -2.18 6.86 14.22
C THR A 343 -1.09 7.90 13.93
N LYS A 344 -1.18 8.64 12.82
CA LYS A 344 -0.11 9.55 12.37
C LYS A 344 -0.65 10.96 12.09
N ASP A 345 0.16 11.96 12.44
CA ASP A 345 -0.12 13.41 12.40
C ASP A 345 0.34 14.03 11.06
N ASP A 346 -0.39 15.03 10.60
CA ASP A 346 -0.48 15.45 9.20
C ASP A 346 0.39 16.65 8.80
N MET A 347 1.22 17.17 9.71
CA MET A 347 1.89 18.46 9.51
C MET A 347 3.42 18.40 9.50
N PRO A 348 4.03 18.36 8.31
CA PRO A 348 5.41 18.75 8.09
C PRO A 348 5.70 20.18 8.59
N GLN A 349 6.91 20.42 9.13
CA GLN A 349 7.36 21.72 9.65
C GLN A 349 7.23 22.88 8.64
N GLY A 350 7.24 22.59 7.32
CA GLY A 350 7.09 23.57 6.23
C GLY A 350 5.67 23.70 5.65
N SER A 351 4.66 23.04 6.22
CA SER A 351 3.29 23.10 5.72
C SER A 351 2.63 24.48 5.98
N ARG A 352 2.07 25.12 4.94
CA ARG A 352 1.18 26.30 5.07
C ARG A 352 0.08 26.02 6.11
N PRO A 353 -0.44 27.03 6.86
CA PRO A 353 -1.22 26.89 8.11
C PRO A 353 -2.63 26.27 8.00
N TRP A 354 -2.86 25.40 7.02
CA TRP A 354 -4.05 24.57 6.96
C TRP A 354 -3.94 23.48 8.02
N ILE A 355 -4.63 23.68 9.14
CA ILE A 355 -4.81 22.69 10.22
C ILE A 355 -5.88 21.70 9.76
N LEU A 356 -5.54 20.84 8.80
CA LEU A 356 -6.34 19.66 8.49
C LEU A 356 -5.56 18.47 9.04
N ARG A 357 -6.03 17.94 10.17
CA ARG A 357 -5.43 16.84 10.94
C ARG A 357 -5.89 15.45 10.46
N TYR A 358 -6.48 15.36 9.26
CA TYR A 358 -7.18 14.15 8.81
C TYR A 358 -6.83 13.76 7.36
N VAL A 359 -6.27 12.56 7.17
CA VAL A 359 -6.00 11.96 5.85
C VAL A 359 -7.32 11.56 5.16
N GLU A 360 -7.92 12.44 4.35
CA GLU A 360 -9.17 12.12 3.62
C GLU A 360 -9.08 10.76 2.87
N LEU A 361 -10.19 10.01 2.82
CA LEU A 361 -10.22 8.66 2.25
C LEU A 361 -11.10 8.63 1.00
N HIS A 362 -10.43 8.60 -0.15
CA HIS A 362 -11.06 8.52 -1.46
C HIS A 362 -10.61 7.25 -2.15
N GLY A 363 -11.57 6.52 -2.71
CA GLY A 363 -11.26 5.35 -3.52
C GLY A 363 -10.84 5.85 -4.89
N ILE A 364 -11.80 6.38 -5.63
CA ILE A 364 -11.57 7.05 -6.91
C ILE A 364 -12.14 8.46 -6.81
N LYS A 365 -11.31 9.47 -7.07
CA LYS A 365 -11.69 10.88 -7.06
C LYS A 365 -11.65 11.48 -8.45
N LEU A 366 -12.76 12.05 -8.89
CA LEU A 366 -12.82 12.98 -10.03
C LEU A 366 -12.74 14.41 -9.47
N GLU A 367 -11.76 15.19 -9.90
CA GLU A 367 -11.56 16.57 -9.44
C GLU A 367 -11.12 17.47 -10.61
N GLU A 368 -11.41 18.77 -10.53
CA GLU A 368 -11.06 19.81 -11.50
C GLU A 368 -12.01 19.99 -12.71
N ALA A 369 -11.94 21.16 -13.32
CA ALA A 369 -12.63 21.49 -14.58
C ALA A 369 -12.07 20.71 -15.79
N THR A 370 -10.85 20.17 -15.67
CA THR A 370 -10.17 19.39 -16.71
C THR A 370 -10.54 17.91 -16.71
N SER A 371 -11.22 17.41 -15.68
CA SER A 371 -11.74 16.04 -15.62
C SER A 371 -12.95 15.87 -16.53
N LYS A 372 -12.69 15.54 -17.81
CA LYS A 372 -13.71 15.39 -18.86
C LYS A 372 -13.56 14.08 -19.63
N ASN A 373 -14.66 13.50 -20.08
CA ASN A 373 -14.72 12.24 -20.84
C ASN A 373 -14.01 11.08 -20.14
N ASN A 374 -13.95 11.11 -18.81
CA ASN A 374 -13.32 10.06 -18.03
C ASN A 374 -14.25 8.86 -17.88
N LYS A 375 -13.68 7.66 -17.76
CA LYS A 375 -14.42 6.42 -17.58
C LYS A 375 -13.93 5.66 -16.36
N ILE A 376 -14.85 5.29 -15.47
CA ILE A 376 -14.58 4.46 -14.29
C ILE A 376 -15.47 3.23 -14.37
N TYR A 377 -14.90 2.04 -14.57
CA TYR A 377 -15.73 0.84 -14.76
C TYR A 377 -15.15 -0.49 -14.29
N ASN A 378 -16.01 -1.43 -13.93
CA ASN A 378 -15.60 -2.78 -13.50
C ASN A 378 -14.59 -2.79 -12.34
N ASN A 379 -14.61 -1.80 -11.45
CA ASN A 379 -13.75 -1.77 -10.27
C ASN A 379 -14.48 -2.33 -9.04
N PHE A 380 -13.72 -2.95 -8.15
CA PHE A 380 -14.12 -3.11 -6.76
C PHE A 380 -13.42 -2.05 -5.93
N VAL A 381 -14.19 -1.25 -5.19
CA VAL A 381 -13.67 -0.16 -4.36
C VAL A 381 -14.32 -0.21 -2.99
N ARG A 382 -13.54 -0.57 -1.97
CA ARG A 382 -13.96 -0.58 -0.58
C ARG A 382 -13.12 0.38 0.24
N ILE A 383 -13.80 1.10 1.12
CA ILE A 383 -13.18 1.86 2.20
C ILE A 383 -13.95 1.57 3.47
N ILE A 384 -13.23 1.16 4.50
CA ILE A 384 -13.79 0.99 5.84
C ILE A 384 -13.15 2.02 6.77
N GLN A 385 -13.99 2.84 7.38
CA GLN A 385 -13.65 3.68 8.51
C GLN A 385 -13.79 2.86 9.78
N HIS A 386 -12.65 2.48 10.35
CA HIS A 386 -12.63 1.77 11.62
C HIS A 386 -12.79 2.72 12.80
N THR A 387 -13.44 2.24 13.85
CA THR A 387 -13.50 2.94 15.13
C THR A 387 -12.12 2.95 15.77
N THR A 388 -11.49 4.11 15.99
CA THR A 388 -10.17 4.15 16.68
C THR A 388 -9.87 5.45 17.42
N ASP A 389 -9.42 5.25 18.68
CA ASP A 389 -8.73 6.17 19.59
C ASP A 389 -9.55 7.29 20.29
N SER A 390 -9.11 7.61 21.52
CA SER A 390 -9.79 8.48 22.51
C SER A 390 -9.97 9.94 22.10
N LEU A 391 -9.41 10.36 20.95
CA LEU A 391 -9.48 11.73 20.47
C LEU A 391 -10.66 11.96 19.53
N GLY A 392 -11.35 10.91 19.06
CA GLY A 392 -12.49 11.03 18.18
C GLY A 392 -12.12 11.84 16.94
N GLN A 393 -11.17 11.35 16.14
CA GLN A 393 -10.62 12.04 14.96
C GLN A 393 -10.64 11.06 13.77
N TYR A 394 -11.38 11.38 12.71
CA TYR A 394 -11.94 10.46 11.73
C TYR A 394 -12.15 11.12 10.39
N VAL A 395 -11.94 10.28 9.38
CA VAL A 395 -12.06 10.57 7.97
C VAL A 395 -13.19 9.75 7.40
N PRO A 396 -14.24 10.37 6.85
CA PRO A 396 -15.34 9.62 6.27
C PRO A 396 -14.89 8.81 5.04
N PRO A 397 -15.31 7.55 4.91
CA PRO A 397 -15.08 6.73 3.73
C PRO A 397 -15.93 7.25 2.57
N THR A 398 -15.27 7.60 1.47
CA THR A 398 -15.90 8.01 0.20
C THR A 398 -15.29 7.24 -0.98
N PRO A 399 -15.73 5.99 -1.23
CA PRO A 399 -15.20 5.15 -2.31
C PRO A 399 -15.27 5.83 -3.69
N LEU A 400 -16.39 6.50 -4.00
CA LEU A 400 -16.50 7.42 -5.13
C LEU A 400 -16.64 8.85 -4.63
N ASN A 401 -15.69 9.71 -5.00
CA ASN A 401 -15.67 11.12 -4.60
C ASN A 401 -15.66 12.01 -5.87
N ILE A 402 -16.58 12.98 -5.94
CA ILE A 402 -16.85 13.73 -7.17
C ILE A 402 -16.81 15.25 -6.90
N ALA A 403 -15.91 15.93 -7.59
CA ALA A 403 -15.70 17.38 -7.58
C ALA A 403 -15.44 17.89 -9.01
N CYS A 404 -16.40 17.65 -9.92
CA CYS A 404 -16.31 18.05 -11.32
C CYS A 404 -16.82 19.48 -11.52
N TYR A 405 -15.94 20.37 -12.01
CA TYR A 405 -16.25 21.79 -12.17
C TYR A 405 -16.69 22.19 -13.59
N ASP A 406 -17.06 21.22 -14.43
CA ASP A 406 -17.65 21.46 -15.76
C ASP A 406 -18.98 20.71 -15.90
N ALA A 407 -20.05 21.45 -16.18
CA ALA A 407 -21.40 20.92 -16.38
C ALA A 407 -21.51 19.99 -17.60
N ASN A 408 -20.58 20.09 -18.55
CA ASN A 408 -20.53 19.29 -19.78
C ASN A 408 -19.31 18.37 -19.81
N ALA A 409 -18.82 17.96 -18.64
CA ALA A 409 -17.63 17.15 -18.54
C ALA A 409 -17.78 15.74 -19.14
N MET A 410 -18.99 15.18 -19.23
CA MET A 410 -19.27 13.88 -19.86
C MET A 410 -18.49 12.70 -19.22
N ASN A 411 -18.33 12.70 -17.89
CA ASN A 411 -17.69 11.59 -17.19
C ASN A 411 -18.68 10.42 -16.99
N GLU A 412 -18.21 9.18 -17.14
CA GLU A 412 -19.02 7.95 -17.03
C GLU A 412 -18.48 7.05 -15.92
N VAL A 413 -19.38 6.57 -15.06
CA VAL A 413 -19.09 5.63 -13.96
C VAL A 413 -20.06 4.46 -14.05
N TYR A 414 -19.57 3.26 -14.38
CA TYR A 414 -20.45 2.13 -14.62
C TYR A 414 -19.91 0.74 -14.28
N ASN A 415 -20.79 -0.21 -13.97
CA ASN A 415 -20.43 -1.59 -13.64
C ASN A 415 -19.41 -1.72 -12.48
N ASN A 416 -19.37 -0.76 -11.56
CA ASN A 416 -18.49 -0.83 -10.39
C ASN A 416 -19.24 -1.32 -9.16
N LYS A 417 -18.48 -1.81 -8.18
CA LYS A 417 -18.94 -2.03 -6.82
C LYS A 417 -18.22 -1.10 -5.86
N PHE A 418 -18.94 -0.15 -5.29
CA PHE A 418 -18.43 0.82 -4.32
C PHE A 418 -19.00 0.52 -2.93
N VAL A 419 -18.12 0.40 -1.93
CA VAL A 419 -18.47 -0.01 -0.56
C VAL A 419 -17.85 0.96 0.43
N GLY A 420 -18.66 1.82 1.04
CA GLY A 420 -18.23 2.76 2.07
C GLY A 420 -18.84 2.37 3.41
N LEU A 421 -18.04 1.95 4.38
CA LEU A 421 -18.54 1.48 5.67
C LEU A 421 -17.90 2.21 6.83
N THR A 422 -18.67 2.42 7.88
CA THR A 422 -18.19 2.95 9.16
C THR A 422 -18.48 1.96 10.29
N ASP A 423 -17.51 1.73 11.18
CA ASP A 423 -17.75 0.92 12.38
C ASP A 423 -18.49 1.70 13.49
N TYR A 424 -18.84 2.98 13.27
CA TYR A 424 -19.58 3.80 14.22
C TYR A 424 -21.07 3.45 14.25
N SER A 425 -21.61 3.23 15.46
CA SER A 425 -23.06 3.06 15.63
C SER A 425 -23.84 4.38 15.60
N THR A 426 -23.21 5.50 15.96
CA THR A 426 -23.81 6.85 15.93
C THR A 426 -22.89 7.79 15.17
N THR A 427 -23.46 8.54 14.22
CA THR A 427 -22.70 9.37 13.30
C THR A 427 -22.80 10.86 13.61
N VAL A 428 -21.73 11.60 13.33
CA VAL A 428 -21.66 13.06 13.34
C VAL A 428 -21.36 13.53 11.93
N HIS A 429 -22.30 14.27 11.35
CA HIS A 429 -22.26 14.80 9.98
C HIS A 429 -21.74 16.24 9.93
N ASN A 430 -20.46 16.44 10.20
CA ASN A 430 -19.83 17.76 10.09
C ASN A 430 -19.49 18.12 8.64
N ALA A 431 -18.99 19.34 8.42
CA ALA A 431 -18.53 19.77 7.10
C ALA A 431 -17.47 18.81 6.53
N TYR A 432 -17.40 18.70 5.20
CA TYR A 432 -16.41 17.86 4.54
C TYR A 432 -14.98 18.35 4.87
N GLY A 433 -14.05 17.42 5.10
CA GLY A 433 -12.69 17.73 5.58
C GLY A 433 -12.61 18.04 7.08
N ILE A 434 -13.74 18.09 7.80
CA ILE A 434 -13.81 18.14 9.26
C ILE A 434 -14.09 16.74 9.81
N TRP A 435 -13.62 16.50 11.03
CA TRP A 435 -13.90 15.28 11.79
C TRP A 435 -15.35 14.78 11.62
N SER A 436 -15.52 13.56 11.13
CA SER A 436 -16.84 12.95 10.93
C SER A 436 -16.82 11.42 11.01
N THR A 437 -17.91 10.82 11.49
CA THR A 437 -18.05 9.36 11.70
C THR A 437 -18.98 8.66 10.71
N TRP A 438 -19.48 9.38 9.71
CA TRP A 438 -20.38 8.85 8.68
C TRP A 438 -19.66 8.12 7.55
N ALA A 439 -20.43 7.42 6.71
CA ALA A 439 -19.98 6.74 5.50
C ALA A 439 -20.86 7.04 4.28
N SER A 440 -20.24 7.19 3.11
CA SER A 440 -20.96 7.36 1.85
C SER A 440 -20.38 6.51 0.73
N ALA A 441 -21.23 5.85 -0.06
CA ALA A 441 -20.77 5.15 -1.27
C ALA A 441 -20.39 6.13 -2.38
N VAL A 442 -21.19 7.21 -2.53
CA VAL A 442 -20.97 8.31 -3.47
C VAL A 442 -20.97 9.63 -2.70
N PHE A 443 -19.96 10.46 -2.90
CA PHE A 443 -19.91 11.77 -2.25
C PHE A 443 -19.63 12.88 -3.26
N CYS A 444 -20.58 13.81 -3.36
CA CYS A 444 -20.45 15.03 -4.14
C CYS A 444 -19.86 16.13 -3.26
N VAL A 445 -18.63 16.53 -3.55
CA VAL A 445 -17.92 17.58 -2.78
C VAL A 445 -18.44 18.95 -3.23
N ASP A 446 -18.05 19.41 -4.42
CA ASP A 446 -18.43 20.72 -4.94
C ASP A 446 -18.88 20.60 -6.42
N MET A 447 -20.16 20.27 -6.58
CA MET A 447 -20.81 20.02 -7.88
C MET A 447 -21.70 21.23 -8.25
N THR A 448 -21.07 22.39 -8.41
CA THR A 448 -21.75 23.70 -8.51
C THR A 448 -21.75 24.31 -9.91
N ALA A 449 -21.28 23.59 -10.93
CA ALA A 449 -21.17 24.09 -12.31
C ALA A 449 -22.51 24.37 -13.01
N GLY A 450 -23.64 24.06 -12.37
CA GLY A 450 -24.97 24.29 -12.92
C GLY A 450 -25.39 23.28 -14.00
N PRO A 451 -26.58 23.47 -14.60
CA PRO A 451 -27.14 22.51 -15.54
C PRO A 451 -26.29 22.38 -16.82
N ALA A 452 -26.21 21.17 -17.35
CA ALA A 452 -25.56 20.85 -18.62
C ALA A 452 -26.39 21.32 -19.83
N ALA A 453 -25.73 21.54 -20.96
CA ALA A 453 -26.40 21.90 -22.20
C ALA A 453 -26.97 20.66 -22.92
N GLY A 454 -28.23 20.74 -23.38
CA GLY A 454 -28.85 19.68 -24.16
C GLY A 454 -28.88 18.33 -23.44
N SER A 455 -28.29 17.31 -24.04
CA SER A 455 -28.22 15.95 -23.48
C SER A 455 -26.96 15.68 -22.64
N ASN A 456 -26.08 16.67 -22.49
CA ASN A 456 -24.82 16.54 -21.76
C ASN A 456 -25.05 16.35 -20.25
N TYR A 457 -23.95 16.11 -19.53
CA TYR A 457 -23.93 15.95 -18.08
C TYR A 457 -22.52 16.18 -17.54
N ALA A 458 -22.40 16.48 -16.24
CA ALA A 458 -21.11 16.53 -15.57
C ALA A 458 -20.60 15.10 -15.31
N VAL A 459 -21.49 14.24 -14.79
CA VAL A 459 -21.21 12.83 -14.55
C VAL A 459 -22.48 11.98 -14.69
N SER A 460 -22.34 10.80 -15.29
CA SER A 460 -23.38 9.79 -15.41
C SER A 460 -22.93 8.53 -14.67
N LEU A 461 -23.72 8.11 -13.68
CA LEU A 461 -23.51 6.91 -12.89
C LEU A 461 -24.58 5.89 -13.30
N HIS A 462 -24.18 4.74 -13.84
CA HIS A 462 -25.13 3.71 -14.24
C HIS A 462 -24.64 2.28 -14.06
N ASP A 463 -25.55 1.34 -13.82
CA ASP A 463 -25.22 -0.08 -13.66
C ASP A 463 -24.20 -0.39 -12.54
N ASN A 464 -24.08 0.49 -11.52
CA ASN A 464 -23.20 0.26 -10.37
C ASN A 464 -23.94 -0.37 -9.19
N GLU A 465 -23.20 -1.06 -8.32
CA GLU A 465 -23.64 -1.43 -6.97
C GLU A 465 -22.98 -0.50 -5.94
N PHE A 466 -23.81 0.25 -5.22
CA PHE A 466 -23.40 1.16 -4.15
C PHE A 466 -23.85 0.59 -2.80
N ILE A 467 -22.91 0.41 -1.88
CA ILE A 467 -23.18 -0.07 -0.54
C ILE A 467 -22.64 0.93 0.48
N SER A 468 -23.51 1.30 1.42
CA SER A 468 -23.12 2.05 2.62
C SER A 468 -24.00 1.66 3.79
N ASN A 469 -23.46 1.73 5.00
CA ASN A 469 -24.20 1.50 6.24
C ASN A 469 -24.66 2.81 6.91
N ASP A 470 -24.40 3.97 6.33
CA ASP A 470 -24.92 5.27 6.80
C ASP A 470 -25.78 5.96 5.73
N PHE A 471 -25.19 6.60 4.72
CA PHE A 471 -25.93 7.08 3.56
C PHE A 471 -25.30 6.67 2.23
N PHE A 472 -26.11 6.60 1.18
CA PHE A 472 -25.62 6.15 -0.12
C PHE A 472 -24.98 7.28 -0.92
N VAL A 473 -25.67 8.43 -0.97
CA VAL A 473 -25.25 9.60 -1.74
C VAL A 473 -25.31 10.83 -0.84
N GLY A 474 -24.20 11.56 -0.75
CA GLY A 474 -24.10 12.75 0.10
C GLY A 474 -23.50 13.97 -0.59
N ALA A 475 -23.86 15.15 -0.07
CA ALA A 475 -23.24 16.44 -0.33
C ALA A 475 -23.30 17.29 0.96
N ILE A 476 -22.28 18.10 1.25
CA ILE A 476 -22.17 18.78 2.55
C ILE A 476 -22.02 20.32 2.46
N TYR A 477 -21.56 20.88 1.34
CA TYR A 477 -21.49 22.35 1.19
C TYR A 477 -22.79 22.97 0.71
N SER A 478 -23.38 22.39 -0.32
CA SER A 478 -24.67 22.77 -0.87
C SER A 478 -25.22 21.61 -1.69
N SER A 479 -26.52 21.62 -1.97
CA SER A 479 -27.08 20.67 -2.93
C SER A 479 -26.37 20.83 -4.27
N PRO A 480 -25.91 19.74 -4.92
CA PRO A 480 -25.38 19.78 -6.27
C PRO A 480 -26.33 20.53 -7.21
N THR A 481 -25.79 21.45 -8.00
CA THR A 481 -26.51 22.15 -9.07
C THR A 481 -26.11 21.63 -10.45
N SER A 482 -24.99 20.91 -10.54
CA SER A 482 -24.54 20.22 -11.74
C SER A 482 -25.51 19.10 -12.16
N THR A 483 -25.64 18.88 -13.46
CA THR A 483 -26.39 17.73 -14.00
C THR A 483 -25.65 16.42 -13.71
N ILE A 484 -26.20 15.64 -12.78
CA ILE A 484 -25.74 14.30 -12.38
C ILE A 484 -26.82 13.29 -12.77
N LYS A 485 -26.47 12.27 -13.56
CA LYS A 485 -27.41 11.21 -13.96
C LYS A 485 -27.18 9.96 -13.13
N PHE A 486 -28.25 9.36 -12.61
CA PHE A 486 -28.23 8.06 -11.94
C PHE A 486 -29.23 7.13 -12.62
N THR A 487 -28.76 6.07 -13.27
CA THR A 487 -29.63 5.14 -14.01
C THR A 487 -29.26 3.69 -13.76
N ASN A 488 -30.22 2.83 -13.44
CA ASN A 488 -30.02 1.38 -13.26
C ASN A 488 -28.93 1.01 -12.23
N ASN A 489 -28.66 1.87 -11.26
CA ASN A 489 -27.80 1.53 -10.14
C ASN A 489 -28.58 0.74 -9.08
N LYS A 490 -27.85 -0.03 -8.27
CA LYS A 490 -28.37 -0.76 -7.13
C LYS A 490 -27.75 -0.19 -5.85
N PHE A 491 -28.58 0.38 -5.00
CA PHE A 491 -28.20 0.85 -3.68
C PHE A 491 -28.59 -0.19 -2.63
N VAL A 492 -27.66 -0.58 -1.78
CA VAL A 492 -27.84 -1.65 -0.79
C VAL A 492 -27.37 -1.18 0.58
N LEU A 493 -28.23 -1.30 1.59
CA LEU A 493 -27.85 -1.03 2.96
C LEU A 493 -26.77 -2.03 3.41
N GLY A 494 -25.62 -1.49 3.80
CA GLY A 494 -24.48 -2.26 4.29
C GLY A 494 -24.75 -2.90 5.66
N PRO A 495 -23.92 -3.88 6.07
CA PRO A 495 -24.03 -4.50 7.37
C PRO A 495 -23.77 -3.48 8.50
N GLY A 496 -24.42 -3.68 9.64
CA GLY A 496 -24.31 -2.80 10.80
C GLY A 496 -24.70 -1.34 10.50
N PRO A 497 -25.96 -1.07 10.11
CA PRO A 497 -26.42 0.29 9.86
C PRO A 497 -26.21 1.20 11.07
N THR A 498 -25.86 2.45 10.81
CA THR A 498 -25.80 3.48 11.85
C THR A 498 -27.20 3.79 12.38
N ALA A 499 -27.29 4.31 13.60
CA ALA A 499 -28.55 4.65 14.24
C ALA A 499 -29.34 5.74 13.50
N THR A 500 -28.65 6.55 12.68
CA THR A 500 -29.21 7.68 11.93
C THR A 500 -29.08 7.48 10.42
N HIS A 501 -28.90 6.23 9.96
CA HIS A 501 -28.74 5.94 8.55
C HIS A 501 -29.93 6.49 7.75
N THR A 502 -29.61 7.05 6.58
CA THR A 502 -30.57 7.68 5.67
C THR A 502 -30.09 7.44 4.25
N PRO A 503 -30.95 7.26 3.23
CA PRO A 503 -30.46 7.07 1.86
C PRO A 503 -29.59 8.23 1.35
N TYR A 504 -29.88 9.46 1.80
CA TYR A 504 -29.30 10.68 1.27
C TYR A 504 -28.89 11.67 2.37
N TYR A 505 -27.84 12.45 2.11
CA TYR A 505 -27.44 13.59 2.94
C TYR A 505 -27.18 14.84 2.09
N GLY A 506 -27.81 15.97 2.43
CA GLY A 506 -27.57 17.27 1.78
C GLY A 506 -27.91 17.39 0.29
N LEU A 507 -28.75 16.50 -0.25
CA LEU A 507 -29.24 16.56 -1.63
C LEU A 507 -30.58 17.30 -1.72
N GLY A 508 -30.81 18.04 -2.81
CA GLY A 508 -32.11 18.61 -3.13
C GLY A 508 -33.16 17.56 -3.52
N VAL A 509 -34.43 17.84 -3.25
CA VAL A 509 -35.55 16.89 -3.43
C VAL A 509 -35.67 16.40 -4.88
N SER A 510 -35.41 17.26 -5.86
CA SER A 510 -35.44 16.86 -7.28
C SER A 510 -34.45 15.72 -7.56
N LEU A 511 -33.19 15.88 -7.14
CA LEU A 511 -32.16 14.87 -7.37
C LEU A 511 -32.46 13.57 -6.60
N GLN A 512 -33.00 13.67 -5.38
CA GLN A 512 -33.42 12.49 -4.63
C GLN A 512 -34.54 11.71 -5.37
N ASN A 513 -35.53 12.42 -5.90
CA ASN A 513 -36.61 11.82 -6.68
C ASN A 513 -36.09 11.16 -7.97
N ASP A 514 -35.15 11.81 -8.65
CA ASP A 514 -34.50 11.27 -9.85
C ASP A 514 -33.72 9.99 -9.53
N ILE A 515 -32.98 9.95 -8.41
CA ILE A 515 -32.29 8.74 -7.96
C ILE A 515 -33.32 7.64 -7.65
N ASN A 516 -34.35 7.93 -6.86
CA ASN A 516 -35.37 6.94 -6.48
C ASN A 516 -36.12 6.35 -7.69
N SER A 517 -36.37 7.15 -8.73
CA SER A 517 -37.21 6.74 -9.87
C SER A 517 -36.46 5.88 -10.89
N ASN A 518 -35.13 6.01 -10.96
CA ASN A 518 -34.30 5.39 -12.01
C ASN A 518 -33.39 4.28 -11.49
N ASN A 519 -33.44 3.95 -10.19
CA ASN A 519 -32.50 3.04 -9.54
C ASN A 519 -33.22 2.12 -8.54
N THR A 520 -32.56 1.03 -8.16
CA THR A 520 -33.08 0.09 -7.16
C THR A 520 -32.55 0.44 -5.77
N MET A 521 -33.44 0.62 -4.80
CA MET A 521 -33.10 0.93 -3.40
C MET A 521 -33.47 -0.26 -2.51
N ASN A 522 -32.47 -0.97 -1.98
CA ASN A 522 -32.67 -2.06 -1.03
C ASN A 522 -32.29 -1.60 0.38
N ALA A 523 -33.31 -1.27 1.17
CA ALA A 523 -33.16 -0.89 2.58
C ALA A 523 -32.99 -2.09 3.52
N THR A 524 -32.98 -3.32 3.00
CA THR A 524 -32.67 -4.52 3.77
C THR A 524 -31.15 -4.71 3.82
N GLU A 525 -30.63 -5.05 5.00
CA GLU A 525 -29.21 -5.35 5.19
C GLU A 525 -28.73 -6.37 4.16
N SER A 526 -27.56 -6.14 3.57
CA SER A 526 -26.94 -7.12 2.69
C SER A 526 -26.60 -8.40 3.48
N THR A 527 -27.27 -9.50 3.16
CA THR A 527 -26.99 -10.83 3.74
C THR A 527 -25.83 -11.54 3.04
N THR A 528 -25.43 -11.06 1.86
CA THR A 528 -24.25 -11.58 1.15
C THR A 528 -23.00 -11.12 1.89
N PRO A 529 -22.15 -12.04 2.40
CA PRO A 529 -20.85 -11.68 2.93
C PRO A 529 -20.11 -10.87 1.85
N MET A 530 -19.87 -9.59 2.12
CA MET A 530 -19.11 -8.75 1.20
C MET A 530 -17.74 -9.39 1.05
N LEU A 531 -17.38 -9.90 -0.12
CA LEU A 531 -16.12 -10.59 -0.42
C LEU A 531 -14.97 -9.98 0.40
N SER A 532 -14.72 -10.63 1.52
CA SER A 532 -13.73 -10.28 2.52
C SER A 532 -12.96 -11.57 2.77
N THR A 533 -11.94 -11.82 1.97
CA THR A 533 -10.74 -12.44 2.52
C THR A 533 -9.90 -11.35 3.17
N ARG A 534 -10.45 -10.72 4.22
CA ARG A 534 -9.73 -10.70 5.50
C ARG A 534 -10.41 -11.74 6.35
N ILE A 535 -9.61 -12.67 6.87
CA ILE A 535 -10.06 -13.71 7.79
C ILE A 535 -10.87 -13.06 8.93
N GLY A 536 -12.19 -13.29 8.89
CA GLY A 536 -13.09 -13.46 10.03
C GLY A 536 -13.74 -12.21 10.65
N THR A 537 -15.00 -11.95 10.28
CA THR A 537 -16.06 -11.69 11.28
C THR A 537 -17.31 -12.50 10.94
N GLY A 538 -17.54 -13.56 11.69
CA GLY A 538 -18.79 -14.34 11.71
C GLY A 538 -19.10 -14.71 13.16
N LYS A 539 -20.37 -14.70 13.57
CA LYS A 539 -20.79 -15.00 14.95
C LYS A 539 -20.51 -16.46 15.29
N TRP A 540 -19.67 -16.66 16.31
CA TRP A 540 -19.37 -17.96 16.91
C TRP A 540 -20.47 -18.39 17.87
N ASN A 541 -20.99 -19.60 17.74
CA ASN A 541 -21.84 -20.23 18.76
C ASN A 541 -21.10 -21.37 19.46
N TYR A 542 -21.35 -21.53 20.77
CA TYR A 542 -20.81 -22.61 21.60
C TYR A 542 -21.51 -23.94 21.29
N ALA A 543 -20.78 -24.97 20.84
CA ALA A 543 -21.37 -26.28 20.53
C ALA A 543 -21.29 -27.30 21.69
N SER A 544 -20.27 -27.28 22.54
CA SER A 544 -20.20 -27.90 23.89
C SER A 544 -18.75 -28.02 24.40
N GLN A 545 -18.58 -28.13 25.71
CA GLN A 545 -17.30 -28.40 26.40
C GLN A 545 -17.13 -29.89 26.69
N THR A 546 -15.99 -30.47 26.28
CA THR A 546 -15.30 -31.50 27.08
C THR A 546 -13.79 -31.21 27.09
N SER A 547 -13.15 -31.64 28.17
CA SER A 547 -12.00 -31.00 28.85
C SER A 547 -10.61 -31.13 28.19
N ALA A 548 -10.50 -31.12 26.85
CA ALA A 548 -9.16 -31.07 26.22
C ALA A 548 -9.05 -30.46 24.82
N VAL A 549 -10.14 -30.15 24.11
CA VAL A 549 -10.07 -29.56 22.76
C VAL A 549 -11.32 -28.72 22.51
N ILE A 550 -11.17 -27.47 22.06
CA ILE A 550 -12.28 -26.64 21.58
C ILE A 550 -12.49 -26.98 20.09
N TYR A 551 -13.64 -27.56 19.76
CA TYR A 551 -14.07 -27.72 18.37
C TYR A 551 -14.98 -26.56 18.00
N TRP A 552 -14.64 -25.85 16.93
CA TRP A 552 -15.54 -24.86 16.36
C TRP A 552 -16.50 -25.54 15.38
N GLN A 553 -17.79 -25.23 15.54
CA GLN A 553 -18.86 -25.63 14.64
C GLN A 553 -19.35 -24.41 13.87
N ILE A 554 -19.40 -24.51 12.55
CA ILE A 554 -20.18 -23.61 11.69
C ILE A 554 -21.38 -24.39 11.19
N THR A 555 -22.58 -23.83 11.33
CA THR A 555 -23.80 -24.32 10.70
C THR A 555 -24.23 -23.29 9.66
N SER A 556 -24.33 -23.70 8.39
CA SER A 556 -24.91 -22.86 7.34
C SER A 556 -26.42 -22.71 7.52
N ASP A 557 -27.03 -21.72 6.87
CA ASP A 557 -28.51 -21.56 6.80
C ASP A 557 -29.22 -22.79 6.20
N SER A 558 -28.47 -23.69 5.56
CA SER A 558 -28.92 -24.98 5.03
C SER A 558 -28.71 -26.18 5.97
N GLY A 559 -28.17 -25.97 7.18
CA GLY A 559 -28.04 -27.01 8.22
C GLY A 559 -26.77 -27.86 8.17
N THR A 560 -25.82 -27.58 7.27
CA THR A 560 -24.59 -28.37 7.14
C THR A 560 -23.54 -27.95 8.17
N THR A 561 -22.91 -28.92 8.85
CA THR A 561 -21.89 -28.68 9.90
C THR A 561 -20.50 -29.08 9.45
N VAL A 562 -19.50 -28.20 9.64
CA VAL A 562 -18.07 -28.46 9.41
C VAL A 562 -17.27 -28.27 10.70
N ILE A 563 -16.30 -29.16 10.96
CA ILE A 563 -15.42 -29.17 12.13
C ILE A 563 -14.00 -28.77 11.69
N ILE A 564 -13.41 -27.73 12.30
CA ILE A 564 -12.10 -27.18 11.90
C ILE A 564 -11.04 -27.39 13.01
N PRO A 565 -9.85 -27.93 12.71
CA PRO A 565 -8.71 -28.05 13.65
C PRO A 565 -7.88 -26.75 13.77
N PRO A 566 -7.11 -26.55 14.87
CA PRO A 566 -6.58 -25.24 15.27
C PRO A 566 -5.30 -24.81 14.50
N GLY A 567 -5.23 -23.53 14.13
CA GLY A 567 -4.04 -22.92 13.56
C GLY A 567 -4.03 -21.39 13.71
N GLU A 568 -3.62 -20.89 14.88
CA GLU A 568 -2.80 -19.67 15.06
C GLU A 568 -2.45 -19.49 16.57
N ASP A 569 -1.20 -19.08 16.86
CA ASP A 569 -0.72 -18.80 18.23
C ASP A 569 -1.25 -17.43 18.69
N PRO A 570 -2.11 -17.36 19.74
CA PRO A 570 -2.71 -16.11 20.21
C PRO A 570 -1.68 -15.10 20.75
N LEU A 571 -0.43 -15.51 20.99
CA LEU A 571 0.64 -14.63 21.47
C LEU A 571 1.52 -14.08 20.33
N ALA A 572 1.29 -14.45 19.06
CA ALA A 572 2.15 -14.09 17.93
C ALA A 572 2.47 -12.58 17.83
N ASN A 573 1.51 -11.71 18.20
CA ASN A 573 1.64 -10.26 18.11
C ASN A 573 2.11 -9.55 19.39
N VAL A 574 2.30 -10.27 20.50
CA VAL A 574 2.79 -9.69 21.76
C VAL A 574 4.19 -9.10 21.61
N LYS A 575 4.37 -7.80 21.91
CA LYS A 575 5.66 -7.09 21.78
C LYS A 575 5.88 -6.06 22.90
N GLY A 576 7.13 -5.85 23.29
CA GLY A 576 7.52 -4.88 24.32
C GLY A 576 8.21 -3.63 23.77
N PHE A 577 7.83 -2.43 24.24
CA PHE A 577 8.41 -1.14 23.85
C PHE A 577 8.31 -0.05 24.94
N PRO A 578 9.12 1.03 24.87
CA PRO A 578 10.31 1.17 24.03
C PRO A 578 11.40 0.20 24.47
N ASN A 579 12.26 -0.24 23.56
CA ASN A 579 13.36 -1.16 23.89
C ASN A 579 14.62 -0.77 23.11
N PRO A 580 15.70 -0.29 23.76
CA PRO A 580 15.85 -0.10 25.21
C PRO A 580 14.88 0.95 25.77
N CYS A 581 14.50 0.80 27.04
CA CYS A 581 13.59 1.69 27.76
C CYS A 581 14.38 2.55 28.75
N ASN A 582 14.49 3.86 28.52
CA ASN A 582 14.88 4.80 29.56
C ASN A 582 13.64 5.26 30.34
N ILE A 583 13.44 4.71 31.53
CA ILE A 583 12.22 4.92 32.33
C ILE A 583 12.02 6.39 32.74
N ASN A 584 13.11 7.17 32.84
CA ASN A 584 13.08 8.58 33.23
C ASN A 584 12.69 9.51 32.07
N ASN A 585 12.97 9.08 30.83
CA ASN A 585 12.78 9.88 29.62
C ASN A 585 11.58 9.42 28.75
N VAL A 586 11.02 8.24 29.02
CA VAL A 586 9.85 7.74 28.28
C VAL A 586 8.56 8.45 28.74
N PHE A 587 7.73 8.84 27.77
CA PHE A 587 6.40 9.37 28.03
C PHE A 587 5.57 8.38 28.85
N ASP A 588 5.06 8.84 30.01
CA ASP A 588 4.38 8.09 31.10
C ASP A 588 5.27 7.29 32.07
N LYS A 589 6.60 7.32 31.89
CA LYS A 589 7.59 6.61 32.74
C LYS A 589 7.35 5.11 32.86
N LYS A 590 6.82 4.44 31.82
CA LYS A 590 6.58 2.99 31.81
C LYS A 590 7.04 2.30 30.52
N PHE A 591 7.59 1.09 30.68
CA PHE A 591 7.72 0.08 29.62
C PHE A 591 6.37 -0.59 29.36
N LYS A 592 6.09 -0.99 28.12
CA LYS A 592 4.76 -1.44 27.68
C LYS A 592 4.89 -2.75 26.91
N ILE A 593 4.07 -3.73 27.25
CA ILE A 593 3.90 -4.99 26.51
C ILE A 593 2.51 -4.93 25.89
N THR A 594 2.42 -4.88 24.56
CA THR A 594 1.16 -4.71 23.82
C THR A 594 0.72 -5.97 23.11
N SER A 595 -0.53 -5.96 22.68
CA SER A 595 -1.21 -7.10 22.03
C SER A 595 -1.28 -8.31 22.94
N VAL A 596 -1.37 -8.08 24.26
CA VAL A 596 -1.51 -9.12 25.29
C VAL A 596 -2.96 -9.59 25.30
N PRO A 597 -3.27 -10.86 24.97
CA PRO A 597 -4.64 -11.34 24.96
C PRO A 597 -5.33 -11.13 26.31
N PRO A 598 -6.62 -10.74 26.33
CA PRO A 598 -7.42 -10.69 27.56
C PRO A 598 -7.35 -12.03 28.31
N GLY A 599 -7.15 -12.02 29.63
CA GLY A 599 -6.97 -13.25 30.41
C GLY A 599 -5.53 -13.79 30.46
N SER A 600 -4.55 -13.11 29.85
CA SER A 600 -3.14 -13.50 29.98
C SER A 600 -2.53 -13.12 31.32
N ASP A 601 -1.55 -13.91 31.76
CA ASP A 601 -0.64 -13.55 32.85
C ASP A 601 0.67 -13.00 32.26
N VAL A 602 1.20 -11.94 32.87
CA VAL A 602 2.49 -11.34 32.50
C VAL A 602 3.45 -11.35 33.68
N GLU A 603 4.62 -11.94 33.47
CA GLU A 603 5.68 -12.07 34.47
C GLU A 603 6.97 -11.42 33.96
N ILE A 604 7.67 -10.67 34.80
CA ILE A 604 8.93 -10.01 34.47
C ILE A 604 10.03 -10.61 35.35
N PHE A 605 11.14 -10.98 34.74
CA PHE A 605 12.29 -11.61 35.38
C PHE A 605 13.56 -10.80 35.16
N ASN A 606 14.51 -10.86 36.10
CA ASN A 606 15.87 -10.36 35.87
C ASN A 606 16.70 -11.37 35.04
N SER A 607 17.95 -11.04 34.74
CA SER A 607 18.87 -11.90 33.99
C SER A 607 19.24 -13.22 34.69
N TYR A 608 19.01 -13.32 36.00
CA TYR A 608 19.22 -14.55 36.78
C TYR A 608 17.97 -15.45 36.83
N GLY A 609 16.86 -15.02 36.22
CA GLY A 609 15.59 -15.76 36.21
C GLY A 609 14.74 -15.55 37.46
N GLU A 610 15.08 -14.57 38.31
CA GLU A 610 14.28 -14.23 39.50
C GLU A 610 13.08 -13.38 39.11
N LEU A 611 11.90 -13.70 39.65
CA LEU A 611 10.66 -12.97 39.38
C LEU A 611 10.70 -11.58 40.02
N ILE A 612 10.59 -10.56 39.19
CA ILE A 612 10.59 -9.14 39.57
C ILE A 612 9.17 -8.61 39.78
N ARG A 613 8.27 -8.96 38.86
CA ARG A 613 6.88 -8.50 38.89
C ARG A 613 5.98 -9.51 38.21
N LYS A 614 4.78 -9.72 38.76
CA LYS A 614 3.68 -10.45 38.11
C LYS A 614 2.46 -9.54 38.01
N GLN A 615 1.78 -9.58 36.88
CA GLN A 615 0.55 -8.84 36.61
C GLN A 615 -0.43 -9.75 35.88
N ASN A 616 -1.63 -9.86 36.42
CA ASN A 616 -2.72 -10.70 35.91
C ASN A 616 -3.69 -9.85 35.11
N ALA A 617 -4.58 -10.49 34.35
CA ALA A 617 -5.63 -9.83 33.58
C ALA A 617 -6.46 -8.77 34.35
N ALA A 618 -6.69 -9.00 35.65
CA ALA A 618 -7.39 -8.07 36.53
C ALA A 618 -6.61 -6.76 36.78
N ASP A 619 -5.28 -6.79 36.74
CA ASP A 619 -4.42 -5.65 37.08
C ASP A 619 -4.32 -4.63 35.94
N PHE A 620 -4.51 -5.07 34.69
CA PHE A 620 -4.42 -4.23 33.50
C PHE A 620 -5.75 -4.11 32.73
N GLY A 621 -6.85 -4.56 33.33
CA GLY A 621 -8.21 -4.33 32.86
C GLY A 621 -8.51 -4.90 31.47
N ASN A 622 -7.85 -6.01 31.08
CA ASN A 622 -7.97 -6.60 29.74
C ASN A 622 -7.76 -5.62 28.56
N SER A 623 -7.01 -4.54 28.78
CA SER A 623 -6.80 -3.45 27.80
C SER A 623 -5.89 -3.81 26.60
N GLY A 624 -5.52 -5.09 26.45
CA GLY A 624 -4.57 -5.53 25.43
C GLY A 624 -3.12 -5.11 25.71
N ARG A 625 -2.84 -4.51 26.88
CA ARG A 625 -1.56 -3.90 27.21
C ARG A 625 -1.23 -4.03 28.69
N VAL A 626 0.01 -4.42 28.98
CA VAL A 626 0.59 -4.39 30.33
C VAL A 626 1.65 -3.30 30.38
N SER A 627 1.66 -2.51 31.45
CA SER A 627 2.67 -1.47 31.66
C SER A 627 3.51 -1.79 32.89
N TRP A 628 4.80 -1.51 32.83
CA TRP A 628 5.75 -1.72 33.92
C TRP A 628 6.57 -0.46 34.15
N ASP A 629 6.61 0.00 35.38
CA ASP A 629 7.22 1.24 35.85
C ASP A 629 8.69 1.08 36.30
N GLY A 630 9.30 -0.08 36.04
CA GLY A 630 10.66 -0.35 36.48
C GLY A 630 10.79 -0.61 37.98
N LYS A 631 9.70 -1.03 38.64
CA LYS A 631 9.68 -1.41 40.06
C LYS A 631 9.37 -2.90 40.28
N ASN A 632 9.87 -3.45 41.38
CA ASN A 632 9.54 -4.81 41.82
C ASN A 632 8.13 -4.86 42.47
N THR A 633 7.71 -6.03 42.93
CA THR A 633 6.42 -6.22 43.63
C THR A 633 6.32 -5.43 44.95
N ALA A 634 7.45 -5.12 45.61
CA ALA A 634 7.48 -4.27 46.81
C ALA A 634 7.41 -2.76 46.49
N GLY A 635 7.35 -2.38 45.21
CA GLY A 635 7.31 -0.98 44.76
C GLY A 635 8.68 -0.29 44.72
N GLU A 636 9.75 -1.04 44.96
CA GLU A 636 11.12 -0.56 44.94
C GLU A 636 11.67 -0.56 43.51
N ASP A 637 12.56 0.38 43.25
CA ASP A 637 13.20 0.58 41.97
C ASP A 637 14.19 -0.55 41.64
N VAL A 638 14.05 -1.18 40.45
CA VAL A 638 15.04 -2.17 39.99
C VAL A 638 16.22 -1.52 39.24
N PRO A 639 17.44 -2.05 39.35
CA PRO A 639 18.63 -1.45 38.74
C PRO A 639 18.58 -1.47 37.20
N ARG A 640 19.36 -0.59 36.56
CA ARG A 640 19.56 -0.66 35.09
C ARG A 640 20.14 -2.03 34.71
N GLY A 641 19.70 -2.58 33.59
CA GLY A 641 20.13 -3.91 33.16
C GLY A 641 19.16 -4.60 32.20
N MET A 642 19.45 -5.87 31.92
CA MET A 642 18.61 -6.71 31.06
C MET A 642 17.58 -7.47 31.89
N TYR A 643 16.33 -7.41 31.45
CA TYR A 643 15.19 -8.14 32.00
C TYR A 643 14.48 -8.92 30.89
N MET A 644 13.61 -9.85 31.28
CA MET A 644 12.75 -10.61 30.37
C MET A 644 11.30 -10.47 30.82
N TYR A 645 10.37 -10.49 29.87
CA TYR A 645 8.95 -10.66 30.17
C TYR A 645 8.44 -11.96 29.56
N VAL A 646 7.50 -12.61 30.25
CA VAL A 646 6.81 -13.82 29.82
C VAL A 646 5.31 -13.52 29.83
N VAL A 647 4.64 -13.75 28.70
CA VAL A 647 3.19 -13.68 28.59
C VAL A 647 2.65 -15.10 28.43
N THR A 648 1.72 -15.49 29.29
CA THR A 648 1.07 -16.81 29.27
C THR A 648 -0.41 -16.65 29.00
N TYR A 649 -0.93 -17.38 28.01
CA TYR A 649 -2.37 -17.42 27.69
C TYR A 649 -2.79 -18.86 27.40
N GLY A 650 -3.57 -19.47 28.30
CA GLY A 650 -3.86 -20.91 28.24
C GLY A 650 -2.56 -21.73 28.30
N THR A 651 -2.33 -22.59 27.30
CA THR A 651 -1.07 -23.36 27.15
C THR A 651 0.03 -22.60 26.39
N TYR A 652 -0.27 -21.44 25.82
CA TYR A 652 0.69 -20.66 25.03
C TYR A 652 1.57 -19.80 25.92
N LYS A 653 2.85 -19.68 25.57
CA LYS A 653 3.83 -18.82 26.24
C LYS A 653 4.69 -18.06 25.24
N LYS A 654 4.91 -16.77 25.48
CA LYS A 654 5.85 -15.94 24.73
C LYS A 654 6.81 -15.23 25.65
N ILE A 655 8.08 -15.19 25.27
CA ILE A 655 9.16 -14.52 25.99
C ILE A 655 9.68 -13.34 25.16
N GLY A 656 9.90 -12.19 25.79
CA GLY A 656 10.59 -11.05 25.21
C GLY A 656 11.61 -10.43 26.15
N LYS A 657 12.47 -9.55 25.62
CA LYS A 657 13.57 -8.92 26.37
C LYS A 657 13.26 -7.45 26.65
N ILE A 658 13.83 -6.91 27.73
CA ILE A 658 13.76 -5.51 28.13
C ILE A 658 15.18 -5.02 28.45
N GLY A 659 15.69 -4.03 27.72
CA GLY A 659 16.88 -3.29 28.12
C GLY A 659 16.47 -2.07 28.95
N LEU A 660 16.56 -2.15 30.27
CA LEU A 660 16.18 -1.05 31.17
C LEU A 660 17.36 -0.10 31.40
N LEU A 661 17.14 1.17 31.05
CA LEU A 661 17.99 2.32 31.31
C LEU A 661 17.30 3.23 32.34
N ARG A 662 18.08 4.00 33.09
CA ARG A 662 17.60 5.04 34.01
C ARG A 662 18.35 6.33 33.73
#